data_AF-A0A356F8D3-F1
#
_entry.id   AF-A0A356F8D3-F1
#
_cell.length_a   1.000
_cell.length_b   1.000
_cell.length_c   1.000
_cell.angle_alpha   90.00
_cell.angle_beta   90.00
_cell.angle_gamma   90.00
#
_symmetry.space_group_name_H-M   'P 1'
#
loop_
_entity.id
_entity.type
_entity.pdbx_description
1 polymer ?
#
loop_
_entity_poly.entity_id
_entity_poly.type
_entity_poly.pdbx_seq_one_letter_code
_entity_poly.pdbx_strand_id
1 'polypeptide(L)'
;MISEETSNPSDPPDSLDDFLNRTIEQFEELTPDFPELQFTLGQLRSLKAREDASVTSPDASTIDVKPGELEAGEAGTSAEGSGGSSGDYISIPSGEKKYGIREEVGRGGMGKIVKIWDQELNRFLAMKLILDGTAGDPERVSRFVQEAQVMGQIDHPGIVPIHDFGVDSEGRVFFTMRLVKGQDFNDIINLGIEEKDGWNLSRLVGVLISVCQAVAFAHSRGIVHRDLKPANIMVGRFGEVYVMDWGLAKVKGRDEVADLRLRENVQSSDLTVQTERRPEEEGSSDSPLITLDGSVVGTPSFMAPEQAAGDLDSTDQRSDVYSLGAILYVILTGQPPYLPPGTQISPRAIWARLMEEPPKPVHQVNPKAPPELMAVCEKAMGRDAGERYENSLDFAEDLQRFLDGRVVRAYRTGALTELGKWCRRNPVLTLISAALVVLVCMSAIIFKLQYDKLVETHGIIAPLNATVRHRDLVNEEKRLWPAEPAMTVEMQGWLDRARALVKTLPGHADELSRREGELKRAEEFYGAGTGSGREVAPELLQAEERRDVSRVLVANLGDFKKDIIARVESRLNFAGSVHQRSISSKEAAKSWTEAIASIGDAGGKYAAGGQGLALEPQLGLLPIGPNPNTGLWEFLHLQTGDGIVPGRGEDGELVLEENTGLVFVLLPGGRFYMGSSSPEAALRNPDPDGGMDERDEDSRPVKADLAPFFMSKYEMAQAQWTRITGANPSRYQFYPLGHREGRLPVEKVTWLDAQMVLTNIGLRLPTEAQWEYSCRGGTATPWFTGAGPDSLAGFANLADLTAKAAGDKWDSIGKWGENSDGERLHAPVGPIPGKPYGFRPNAFGLYHLHGNVWER
;
A
#
# COMPACT_ATOMS: atom_id res chain seq x y z
N MET A 1 -2.10 39.99 -6.21
CA MET A 1 -3.20 39.63 -5.30
C MET A 1 -2.68 38.47 -4.46
N ILE A 2 -2.38 38.63 -3.18
CA ILE A 2 -2.71 39.71 -2.23
C ILE A 2 -1.41 40.22 -1.56
N SER A 3 -1.26 41.54 -1.39
CA SER A 3 -0.31 42.23 -0.50
C SER A 3 -1.04 42.54 0.84
N GLU A 4 -0.45 42.97 1.96
CA GLU A 4 0.68 43.88 2.18
C GLU A 4 1.12 43.87 3.66
N GLU A 5 2.26 44.51 3.94
CA GLU A 5 2.86 45.07 5.18
C GLU A 5 2.10 45.11 6.54
N THR A 6 2.88 45.09 7.65
CA THR A 6 2.79 46.07 8.76
C THR A 6 4.13 46.26 9.50
N SER A 7 4.22 47.32 10.32
CA SER A 7 5.42 48.02 10.81
C SER A 7 5.90 47.70 12.25
N ASN A 8 7.13 48.14 12.58
CA ASN A 8 7.84 47.93 13.85
C ASN A 8 7.72 49.13 14.85
N PRO A 9 7.49 48.91 16.16
CA PRO A 9 7.56 49.94 17.20
C PRO A 9 8.58 49.63 18.33
N SER A 10 9.59 50.49 18.56
CA SER A 10 10.63 50.27 19.58
C SER A 10 11.13 51.56 20.27
N ASP A 11 10.32 52.12 21.18
CA ASP A 11 10.75 53.14 22.16
C ASP A 11 10.15 52.81 23.55
N PRO A 12 10.91 52.91 24.66
CA PRO A 12 10.42 52.62 26.01
C PRO A 12 9.51 53.75 26.56
N PRO A 13 8.52 53.44 27.42
CA PRO A 13 7.61 54.44 27.98
C PRO A 13 8.24 55.29 29.10
N ASP A 14 8.09 56.62 29.02
CA ASP A 14 8.66 57.61 29.96
C ASP A 14 7.82 57.82 31.26
N SER A 15 6.74 57.05 31.48
CA SER A 15 5.92 57.17 32.69
C SER A 15 5.23 55.86 33.11
N LEU A 16 4.81 55.79 34.39
CA LEU A 16 4.10 54.63 34.95
C LEU A 16 2.75 54.39 34.27
N ASP A 17 2.01 55.47 33.94
CA ASP A 17 0.74 55.38 33.22
C ASP A 17 0.93 54.80 31.80
N ASP A 18 1.92 55.28 31.04
CA ASP A 18 2.24 54.73 29.71
C ASP A 18 2.66 53.24 29.78
N PHE A 19 3.40 52.86 30.82
CA PHE A 19 3.74 51.46 31.07
C PHE A 19 2.49 50.61 31.38
N LEU A 20 1.57 51.12 32.21
CA LEU A 20 0.32 50.43 32.53
C LEU A 20 -0.63 50.35 31.33
N ASN A 21 -0.72 51.40 30.50
CA ASN A 21 -1.52 51.41 29.27
C ASN A 21 -1.05 50.31 28.31
N ARG A 22 0.25 50.28 27.96
CA ARG A 22 0.81 49.25 27.06
C ARG A 22 0.69 47.84 27.64
N THR A 23 0.87 47.69 28.95
CA THR A 23 0.73 46.37 29.62
C THR A 23 -0.73 45.91 29.62
N ILE A 24 -1.70 46.81 29.80
CA ILE A 24 -3.13 46.48 29.70
C ILE A 24 -3.51 46.11 28.27
N GLU A 25 -3.10 46.88 27.26
CA GLU A 25 -3.37 46.56 25.85
C GLU A 25 -2.81 45.18 25.44
N GLN A 26 -1.55 44.88 25.79
CA GLN A 26 -0.95 43.57 25.53
C GLN A 26 -1.71 42.42 26.23
N PHE A 27 -2.20 42.63 27.46
CA PHE A 27 -3.02 41.63 28.13
C PHE A 27 -4.41 41.50 27.49
N GLU A 28 -5.01 42.58 27.00
CA GLU A 28 -6.31 42.56 26.32
C GLU A 28 -6.26 41.77 24.99
N GLU A 29 -5.19 41.89 24.21
CA GLU A 29 -4.99 41.08 23.00
C GLU A 29 -4.78 39.59 23.30
N LEU A 30 -4.12 39.24 24.40
CA LEU A 30 -3.82 37.86 24.79
C LEU A 30 -4.97 37.15 25.54
N THR A 31 -5.89 37.91 26.14
CA THR A 31 -6.97 37.36 26.98
C THR A 31 -7.97 36.42 26.25
N PRO A 32 -8.29 36.57 24.95
CA PRO A 32 -9.15 35.62 24.23
C PRO A 32 -8.58 34.20 24.17
N ASP A 33 -7.26 34.06 24.11
CA ASP A 33 -6.56 32.77 24.01
C ASP A 33 -6.20 32.17 25.39
N PHE A 34 -6.14 33.00 26.44
CA PHE A 34 -5.75 32.59 27.80
C PHE A 34 -6.73 33.15 28.87
N PRO A 35 -7.87 32.47 29.14
CA PRO A 35 -8.92 32.96 30.04
C PRO A 35 -8.47 33.25 31.47
N GLU A 36 -7.46 32.55 31.97
CA GLU A 36 -6.82 32.77 33.27
C GLU A 36 -6.22 34.19 33.45
N LEU A 37 -5.86 34.87 32.35
CA LEU A 37 -5.31 36.23 32.40
C LEU A 37 -6.38 37.29 32.74
N GLN A 38 -7.67 36.96 32.68
CA GLN A 38 -8.78 37.86 33.07
C GLN A 38 -8.61 38.43 34.49
N PHE A 39 -8.09 37.63 35.44
CA PHE A 39 -7.88 38.08 36.81
C PHE A 39 -6.75 39.12 36.89
N THR A 40 -5.63 38.87 36.21
CA THR A 40 -4.46 39.77 36.16
C THR A 40 -4.80 41.06 35.41
N LEU A 41 -5.49 40.97 34.27
CA LEU A 41 -6.02 42.11 33.54
C LEU A 41 -6.99 42.93 34.42
N GLY A 42 -7.83 42.27 35.22
CA GLY A 42 -8.68 42.92 36.22
C GLY A 42 -7.89 43.66 37.30
N GLN A 43 -6.77 43.11 37.76
CA GLN A 43 -5.90 43.80 38.73
C GLN A 43 -5.14 44.97 38.11
N LEU A 44 -4.62 44.84 36.89
CA LEU A 44 -3.95 45.92 36.16
C LEU A 44 -4.92 47.08 35.88
N ARG A 45 -6.13 46.78 35.40
CA ARG A 45 -7.22 47.77 35.25
C ARG A 45 -7.62 48.40 36.60
N SER A 46 -7.59 47.66 37.70
CA SER A 46 -7.86 48.20 39.04
C SER A 46 -6.74 49.11 39.56
N LEU A 47 -5.49 48.80 39.26
CA LEU A 47 -4.32 49.65 39.53
C LEU A 47 -4.40 50.94 38.72
N LYS A 48 -4.60 50.86 37.41
CA LYS A 48 -4.80 52.03 36.55
C LYS A 48 -5.99 52.88 37.00
N ALA A 49 -7.15 52.27 37.26
CA ALA A 49 -8.32 52.99 37.75
C ALA A 49 -8.10 53.67 39.11
N ARG A 50 -7.16 53.19 39.94
CA ARG A 50 -6.75 53.86 41.19
C ARG A 50 -5.77 55.00 40.96
N GLU A 51 -4.91 54.90 39.96
CA GLU A 51 -4.04 56.00 39.51
C GLU A 51 -4.88 57.12 38.90
N ASP A 52 -5.78 56.78 37.96
CA ASP A 52 -6.76 57.70 37.37
C ASP A 52 -7.69 58.33 38.44
N ALA A 53 -8.20 57.54 39.41
CA ALA A 53 -9.04 58.04 40.50
C ALA A 53 -8.26 58.83 41.57
N SER A 54 -6.94 58.71 41.65
CA SER A 54 -6.13 59.56 42.54
C SER A 54 -6.14 61.03 42.12
N VAL A 55 -6.59 61.32 40.88
CA VAL A 55 -6.74 62.65 40.31
C VAL A 55 -8.13 63.26 40.56
N THR A 56 -9.16 62.46 40.90
CA THR A 56 -10.53 62.96 41.13
C THR A 56 -11.31 62.24 42.25
N SER A 57 -11.75 63.02 43.24
CA SER A 57 -12.60 62.68 44.38
C SER A 57 -13.67 63.79 44.48
N PRO A 58 -14.95 63.54 44.87
CA PRO A 58 -15.28 62.90 46.16
C PRO A 58 -16.60 62.08 46.28
N ASP A 59 -16.80 61.64 47.53
CA ASP A 59 -18.05 61.31 48.24
C ASP A 59 -18.68 59.91 48.15
N ALA A 60 -19.38 59.56 49.23
CA ALA A 60 -19.57 58.19 49.71
C ALA A 60 -21.04 57.88 50.08
N SER A 61 -21.43 56.61 50.01
CA SER A 61 -22.36 56.01 50.99
C SER A 61 -22.37 54.47 50.97
N THR A 62 -22.40 53.92 52.18
CA THR A 62 -22.57 52.53 52.63
C THR A 62 -23.76 51.75 52.04
N ILE A 63 -23.66 50.41 52.02
CA ILE A 63 -24.66 49.47 52.58
C ILE A 63 -23.99 48.14 52.99
N ASP A 64 -24.33 47.65 54.19
CA ASP A 64 -23.99 46.34 54.77
C ASP A 64 -24.91 45.22 54.25
N VAL A 65 -24.40 43.99 54.06
CA VAL A 65 -25.06 42.72 54.49
C VAL A 65 -24.00 41.66 54.84
N LYS A 66 -24.26 40.88 55.91
CA LYS A 66 -23.38 39.85 56.49
C LYS A 66 -23.44 38.46 55.80
N PRO A 67 -22.45 37.58 56.03
CA PRO A 67 -22.42 36.21 55.49
C PRO A 67 -23.11 35.17 56.41
N GLY A 68 -23.50 34.03 55.84
CA GLY A 68 -23.71 32.74 56.53
C GLY A 68 -22.83 31.69 55.82
N GLU A 69 -21.88 31.06 56.52
CA GLU A 69 -22.05 29.90 57.41
C GLU A 69 -22.31 28.58 56.68
N LEU A 70 -21.29 27.71 56.66
CA LEU A 70 -21.42 26.30 57.05
C LEU A 70 -20.03 25.68 57.33
N GLU A 71 -19.64 25.80 58.60
CA GLU A 71 -18.87 24.90 59.48
C GLU A 71 -17.56 24.20 59.04
N ALA A 72 -16.69 24.03 60.04
CA ALA A 72 -15.33 23.49 59.95
C ALA A 72 -15.20 22.14 60.67
N GLY A 73 -14.08 21.45 60.43
CA GLY A 73 -13.56 20.38 61.29
C GLY A 73 -12.29 20.85 62.01
N GLU A 74 -12.29 20.83 63.33
CA GLU A 74 -11.24 21.40 64.19
C GLU A 74 -9.97 20.54 64.31
N ALA A 75 -8.82 21.18 64.61
CA ALA A 75 -7.97 20.84 65.76
C ALA A 75 -6.78 21.82 65.91
N GLY A 76 -6.51 22.33 67.11
CA GLY A 76 -5.23 23.00 67.42
C GLY A 76 -5.28 24.20 68.39
N THR A 77 -5.51 23.96 69.67
CA THR A 77 -5.54 24.99 70.73
C THR A 77 -4.16 25.34 71.30
N SER A 78 -3.82 26.65 71.37
CA SER A 78 -3.09 27.38 72.46
C SER A 78 -1.72 26.87 73.01
N ALA A 79 -0.85 27.58 73.74
CA ALA A 79 -0.42 28.98 73.97
C ALA A 79 0.65 28.92 75.12
N GLU A 80 1.50 29.89 75.48
CA GLU A 80 1.86 31.23 74.96
C GLU A 80 3.27 31.65 75.48
N GLY A 81 3.97 32.55 74.77
CA GLY A 81 5.06 33.40 75.33
C GLY A 81 6.42 32.76 75.67
N SER A 82 7.52 33.51 75.86
CA SER A 82 7.77 34.93 75.53
C SER A 82 9.29 35.24 75.61
N GLY A 83 9.79 36.17 74.78
CA GLY A 83 10.98 36.99 75.09
C GLY A 83 12.33 36.66 74.44
N GLY A 84 12.80 37.56 73.57
CA GLY A 84 14.18 38.09 73.68
C GLY A 84 15.27 37.60 72.72
N SER A 85 15.25 38.06 71.46
CA SER A 85 16.49 38.46 70.74
C SER A 85 16.11 39.39 69.58
N SER A 86 16.82 40.51 69.45
CA SER A 86 16.63 41.47 68.35
C SER A 86 17.23 40.92 67.06
N GLY A 87 16.44 40.15 66.31
CA GLY A 87 16.82 39.72 64.96
C GLY A 87 16.71 40.87 63.96
N ASP A 88 17.63 40.92 63.00
CA ASP A 88 17.53 41.82 61.87
C ASP A 88 16.32 41.44 61.00
N TYR A 89 15.49 42.43 60.68
CA TYR A 89 14.29 42.27 59.85
C TYR A 89 14.51 42.97 58.52
N ILE A 90 14.13 42.31 57.42
CA ILE A 90 14.05 42.97 56.12
C ILE A 90 12.67 43.62 56.07
N SER A 91 12.66 44.96 56.03
CA SER A 91 11.43 45.73 55.96
C SER A 91 11.01 45.86 54.50
N ILE A 92 9.75 45.57 54.19
CA ILE A 92 9.16 45.79 52.86
C ILE A 92 8.55 47.21 52.84
N PRO A 93 8.43 47.92 51.70
CA PRO A 93 7.92 49.30 51.66
C PRO A 93 6.54 49.56 52.29
N SER A 94 5.74 48.55 52.64
CA SER A 94 4.51 48.71 53.45
C SER A 94 4.77 49.02 54.94
N GLY A 95 6.00 48.86 55.41
CA GLY A 95 6.37 49.00 56.83
C GLY A 95 6.20 47.72 57.67
N GLU A 96 5.75 46.62 57.06
CA GLU A 96 5.48 45.36 57.75
C GLU A 96 6.71 44.44 57.78
N LYS A 97 6.94 43.81 58.95
CA LYS A 97 8.10 42.94 59.22
C LYS A 97 7.86 41.49 58.78
N LYS A 98 7.56 41.28 57.50
CA LYS A 98 7.19 39.96 56.93
C LYS A 98 8.28 38.88 57.12
N TYR A 99 9.55 39.25 56.95
CA TYR A 99 10.68 38.32 56.98
C TYR A 99 11.71 38.64 58.07
N GLY A 100 11.94 37.71 58.99
CA GLY A 100 13.02 37.77 59.97
C GLY A 100 14.25 36.99 59.52
N ILE A 101 15.42 37.63 59.45
CA ILE A 101 16.69 36.97 59.09
C ILE A 101 17.11 36.04 60.25
N ARG A 102 17.70 34.88 59.92
CA ARG A 102 18.23 33.92 60.91
C ARG A 102 19.72 33.64 60.75
N GLU A 103 20.13 33.15 59.58
CA GLU A 103 21.52 32.76 59.28
C GLU A 103 21.82 33.00 57.80
N GLU A 104 23.07 33.33 57.47
CA GLU A 104 23.56 33.39 56.09
C GLU A 104 23.84 31.94 55.65
N VAL A 105 23.14 31.47 54.61
CA VAL A 105 23.34 30.12 54.06
C VAL A 105 24.57 30.13 53.15
N GLY A 106 24.80 31.23 52.43
CA GLY A 106 26.06 31.50 51.70
C GLY A 106 26.02 32.76 50.85
N ARG A 107 27.16 33.08 50.20
CA ARG A 107 27.34 34.30 49.42
C ARG A 107 28.22 34.06 48.19
N GLY A 108 27.87 34.68 47.06
CA GLY A 108 28.72 34.73 45.86
C GLY A 108 28.25 35.74 44.83
N GLY A 109 28.66 35.55 43.57
CA GLY A 109 28.67 36.60 42.54
C GLY A 109 27.33 37.18 42.08
N MET A 110 26.19 36.55 42.39
CA MET A 110 24.86 37.11 42.10
C MET A 110 24.13 37.58 43.37
N GLY A 111 24.72 37.44 44.56
CA GLY A 111 24.11 37.90 45.80
C GLY A 111 24.40 37.04 47.03
N LYS A 112 23.67 37.35 48.11
CA LYS A 112 23.71 36.64 49.39
C LYS A 112 22.43 35.81 49.56
N ILE A 113 22.58 34.56 49.97
CA ILE A 113 21.46 33.67 50.34
C ILE A 113 21.36 33.65 51.86
N VAL A 114 20.22 34.07 52.40
CA VAL A 114 19.90 33.99 53.84
C VAL A 114 18.72 33.05 54.08
N LYS A 115 18.76 32.35 55.21
CA LYS A 115 17.59 31.65 55.73
C LYS A 115 16.77 32.65 56.54
N ILE A 116 15.49 32.73 56.17
CA ILE A 116 14.51 33.63 56.76
C ILE A 116 13.40 32.84 57.42
N TRP A 117 12.75 33.47 58.39
CA TRP A 117 11.47 33.04 58.94
C TRP A 117 10.36 33.93 58.38
N ASP A 118 9.48 33.31 57.61
CA ASP A 118 8.21 33.86 57.12
C ASP A 118 7.25 33.91 58.32
N GLN A 119 6.92 35.11 58.79
CA GLN A 119 6.10 35.31 60.00
C GLN A 119 4.63 34.99 59.78
N GLU A 120 4.14 35.12 58.54
CA GLU A 120 2.73 34.92 58.17
C GLU A 120 2.42 33.43 57.97
N LEU A 121 3.28 32.73 57.21
CA LEU A 121 3.13 31.30 56.92
C LEU A 121 3.95 30.41 57.88
N ASN A 122 4.56 31.01 58.89
CA ASN A 122 5.24 30.35 60.03
C ASN A 122 6.25 29.27 59.60
N ARG A 123 7.09 29.59 58.62
CA ARG A 123 7.97 28.63 57.91
C ARG A 123 9.37 29.19 57.62
N PHE A 124 10.34 28.28 57.46
CA PHE A 124 11.67 28.65 56.99
C PHE A 124 11.74 28.67 55.46
N LEU A 125 12.21 29.79 54.90
CA LEU A 125 12.51 29.94 53.48
C LEU A 125 13.99 30.30 53.29
N ALA A 126 14.48 30.16 52.05
CA ALA A 126 15.72 30.80 51.62
C ALA A 126 15.37 32.07 50.85
N MET A 127 16.12 33.15 51.05
CA MET A 127 15.99 34.41 50.32
C MET A 127 17.31 34.74 49.65
N LYS A 128 17.31 34.95 48.33
CA LYS A 128 18.44 35.47 47.54
C LYS A 128 18.31 36.99 47.50
N LEU A 129 19.41 37.73 47.73
CA LEU A 129 19.46 39.20 47.81
C LEU A 129 20.64 39.75 46.99
N ILE A 130 20.42 40.76 46.15
CA ILE A 130 21.52 41.54 45.57
C ILE A 130 22.02 42.55 46.61
N LEU A 131 23.31 42.51 46.95
CA LEU A 131 23.90 43.37 47.98
C LEU A 131 23.98 44.85 47.56
N ASP A 132 24.19 45.12 46.26
CA ASP A 132 24.36 46.47 45.69
C ASP A 132 23.01 47.15 45.33
N GLY A 133 21.89 46.44 45.49
CA GLY A 133 20.54 46.88 45.17
C GLY A 133 20.31 47.34 43.73
N THR A 134 19.29 48.17 43.51
CA THR A 134 18.96 48.75 42.19
C THR A 134 19.99 49.79 41.69
N ALA A 135 20.97 50.15 42.52
CA ALA A 135 22.10 51.01 42.15
C ALA A 135 23.32 50.22 41.60
N GLY A 136 23.25 48.88 41.60
CA GLY A 136 24.28 48.00 41.03
C GLY A 136 24.26 47.94 39.49
N ASP A 137 25.11 47.07 38.93
CA ASP A 137 25.17 46.81 37.50
C ASP A 137 23.79 46.37 36.93
N PRO A 138 23.20 47.12 35.98
CA PRO A 138 21.90 46.79 35.38
C PRO A 138 21.83 45.39 34.76
N GLU A 139 22.93 44.88 34.18
CA GLU A 139 22.93 43.51 33.63
C GLU A 139 22.82 42.45 34.73
N ARG A 140 23.49 42.66 35.86
CA ARG A 140 23.47 41.76 37.02
C ARG A 140 22.11 41.75 37.71
N VAL A 141 21.44 42.91 37.80
CA VAL A 141 20.04 43.00 38.25
C VAL A 141 19.12 42.30 37.26
N SER A 142 19.30 42.52 35.94
CA SER A 142 18.46 41.90 34.90
C SER A 142 18.52 40.36 34.96
N ARG A 143 19.72 39.75 34.99
CA ARG A 143 19.88 38.28 35.11
C ARG A 143 19.24 37.71 36.39
N PHE A 144 19.33 38.43 37.51
CA PHE A 144 18.72 38.01 38.77
C PHE A 144 17.18 38.04 38.72
N VAL A 145 16.60 39.08 38.09
CA VAL A 145 15.16 39.16 37.85
C VAL A 145 14.71 38.08 36.86
N GLN A 146 15.49 37.83 35.81
CA GLN A 146 15.23 36.79 34.83
C GLN A 146 15.26 35.38 35.44
N GLU A 147 16.25 35.07 36.29
CA GLU A 147 16.31 33.82 37.06
C GLU A 147 15.03 33.63 37.90
N ALA A 148 14.60 34.68 38.61
CA ALA A 148 13.38 34.65 39.42
C ALA A 148 12.10 34.49 38.58
N GLN A 149 12.01 35.15 37.42
CA GLN A 149 10.87 35.02 36.51
C GLN A 149 10.81 33.64 35.86
N VAL A 150 11.96 33.09 35.43
CA VAL A 150 12.07 31.75 34.84
C VAL A 150 11.63 30.69 35.86
N MET A 151 12.18 30.70 37.07
CA MET A 151 11.79 29.75 38.12
C MET A 151 10.33 29.94 38.58
N GLY A 152 9.84 31.18 38.63
CA GLY A 152 8.45 31.49 38.98
C GLY A 152 7.40 30.98 37.97
N GLN A 153 7.81 30.69 36.73
CA GLN A 153 6.93 30.14 35.68
C GLN A 153 6.88 28.60 35.65
N ILE A 154 7.70 27.91 36.46
CA ILE A 154 7.85 26.45 36.42
C ILE A 154 7.40 25.80 37.73
N ASP A 155 6.14 25.40 37.81
CA ASP A 155 5.60 24.59 38.92
C ASP A 155 5.88 23.10 38.71
N HIS A 156 7.02 22.61 39.20
CA HIS A 156 7.43 21.20 39.13
C HIS A 156 7.98 20.70 40.47
N PRO A 157 7.64 19.49 40.94
CA PRO A 157 8.17 18.96 42.21
C PRO A 157 9.70 18.84 42.25
N GLY A 158 10.37 18.78 41.09
CA GLY A 158 11.82 18.72 40.95
C GLY A 158 12.52 20.05 40.64
N ILE A 159 11.83 21.18 40.73
CA ILE A 159 12.40 22.54 40.60
C ILE A 159 12.04 23.31 41.87
N VAL A 160 12.94 24.18 42.34
CA VAL A 160 12.73 24.89 43.61
C VAL A 160 11.70 26.00 43.39
N PRO A 161 10.52 25.97 44.04
CA PRO A 161 9.50 26.99 43.83
C PRO A 161 9.91 28.31 44.49
N ILE A 162 9.66 29.41 43.78
CA ILE A 162 9.70 30.77 44.31
C ILE A 162 8.36 31.09 44.98
N HIS A 163 8.40 31.86 46.05
CA HIS A 163 7.25 32.19 46.89
C HIS A 163 6.97 33.69 47.02
N ASP A 164 7.97 34.53 46.82
CA ASP A 164 7.82 35.99 46.81
C ASP A 164 8.97 36.62 46.02
N PHE A 165 8.73 37.77 45.41
CA PHE A 165 9.73 38.59 44.71
C PHE A 165 9.44 40.05 45.02
N GLY A 166 10.46 40.82 45.39
CA GLY A 166 10.26 42.22 45.76
C GLY A 166 11.53 43.03 45.91
N VAL A 167 11.35 44.24 46.41
CA VAL A 167 12.43 45.17 46.76
C VAL A 167 12.26 45.51 48.24
N ASP A 168 13.34 45.48 49.00
CA ASP A 168 13.32 45.86 50.41
C ASP A 168 13.40 47.39 50.62
N SER A 169 13.28 47.83 51.88
CA SER A 169 13.37 49.24 52.27
C SER A 169 14.71 49.91 51.99
N GLU A 170 15.75 49.15 51.65
CA GLU A 170 17.08 49.64 51.28
C GLU A 170 17.28 49.65 49.75
N GLY A 171 16.25 49.31 48.96
CA GLY A 171 16.32 49.26 47.51
C GLY A 171 16.97 47.98 46.97
N ARG A 172 17.11 46.93 47.78
CA ARG A 172 17.67 45.65 47.34
C ARG A 172 16.61 44.73 46.77
N VAL A 173 16.85 44.24 45.56
CA VAL A 173 16.00 43.24 44.91
C VAL A 173 16.24 41.88 45.57
N PHE A 174 15.15 41.19 45.90
CA PHE A 174 15.17 39.86 46.52
C PHE A 174 14.10 38.94 45.93
N PHE A 175 14.34 37.64 46.06
CA PHE A 175 13.27 36.64 45.97
C PHE A 175 13.39 35.59 47.06
N THR A 176 12.25 35.04 47.47
CA THR A 176 12.18 33.95 48.44
C THR A 176 11.81 32.64 47.74
N MET A 177 12.41 31.54 48.19
CA MET A 177 12.25 30.21 47.63
C MET A 177 12.25 29.15 48.74
N ARG A 178 11.80 27.94 48.42
CA ARG A 178 11.82 26.82 49.37
C ARG A 178 13.24 26.55 49.87
N LEU A 179 13.42 26.49 51.19
CA LEU A 179 14.70 26.06 51.80
C LEU A 179 14.90 24.56 51.57
N VAL A 180 15.72 24.20 50.58
CA VAL A 180 16.09 22.81 50.31
C VAL A 180 17.05 22.29 51.38
N LYS A 181 16.75 21.11 51.95
CA LYS A 181 17.61 20.42 52.93
C LYS A 181 18.09 19.11 52.33
N GLY A 182 19.34 19.07 51.90
CA GLY A 182 19.92 17.92 51.20
C GLY A 182 21.44 17.99 51.12
N GLN A 183 22.02 17.07 50.36
CA GLN A 183 23.39 17.15 49.86
C GLN A 183 23.33 17.46 48.35
N ASP A 184 24.39 18.04 47.79
CA ASP A 184 24.52 18.14 46.34
C ASP A 184 24.73 16.76 45.72
N PHE A 185 24.49 16.65 44.42
CA PHE A 185 24.59 15.37 43.73
C PHE A 185 26.05 14.93 43.51
N ASN A 186 27.03 15.84 43.60
CA ASN A 186 28.45 15.50 43.45
C ASN A 186 28.92 14.62 44.63
N ASP A 187 28.62 15.04 45.86
CA ASP A 187 28.86 14.24 47.08
C ASP A 187 28.14 12.88 47.03
N ILE A 188 26.90 12.85 46.52
CA ILE A 188 26.10 11.62 46.44
C ILE A 188 26.64 10.65 45.37
N ILE A 189 27.15 11.16 44.25
CA ILE A 189 27.82 10.32 43.25
C ILE A 189 29.04 9.62 43.88
N ASN A 190 29.85 10.33 44.67
CA ASN A 190 30.97 9.73 45.41
C ASN A 190 30.51 8.61 46.35
N LEU A 191 29.44 8.84 47.14
CA LEU A 191 28.87 7.81 48.01
C LEU A 191 28.37 6.58 47.22
N GLY A 192 27.75 6.78 46.05
CA GLY A 192 27.24 5.70 45.21
C GLY A 192 28.32 4.93 44.44
N ILE A 193 29.46 5.55 44.12
CA ILE A 193 30.65 4.89 43.56
C ILE A 193 31.33 4.02 44.61
N GLU A 194 31.37 4.47 45.87
CA GLU A 194 31.92 3.71 47.00
C GLU A 194 30.91 2.70 47.60
N GLU A 195 29.68 2.62 47.06
CA GLU A 195 28.53 1.84 47.58
C GLU A 195 28.24 2.05 49.08
N LYS A 196 28.41 3.29 49.57
CA LYS A 196 28.19 3.68 50.97
C LYS A 196 26.78 4.23 51.22
N ASP A 197 26.35 4.19 52.48
CA ASP A 197 25.07 4.73 52.98
C ASP A 197 23.82 4.29 52.18
N GLY A 198 23.91 3.09 51.58
CA GLY A 198 22.86 2.52 50.75
C GLY A 198 22.69 3.16 49.37
N TRP A 199 23.65 4.00 48.93
CA TRP A 199 23.74 4.46 47.55
C TRP A 199 24.36 3.39 46.66
N ASN A 200 23.89 3.32 45.42
CA ASN A 200 24.38 2.41 44.38
C ASN A 200 24.00 2.97 43.00
N LEU A 201 24.53 2.37 41.94
CA LEU A 201 24.27 2.77 40.55
C LEU A 201 22.78 2.95 40.23
N SER A 202 21.91 2.04 40.67
CA SER A 202 20.47 2.14 40.40
C SER A 202 19.82 3.36 41.06
N ARG A 203 20.26 3.75 42.27
CA ARG A 203 19.79 4.98 42.93
C ARG A 203 20.35 6.24 42.28
N LEU A 204 21.61 6.24 41.84
CA LEU A 204 22.19 7.37 41.08
C LEU A 204 21.46 7.59 39.75
N VAL A 205 21.17 6.51 39.01
CA VAL A 205 20.36 6.56 37.79
C VAL A 205 18.93 7.02 38.09
N GLY A 206 18.34 6.60 39.22
CA GLY A 206 17.03 7.09 39.67
C GLY A 206 16.99 8.60 39.92
N VAL A 207 18.03 9.16 40.56
CA VAL A 207 18.16 10.62 40.72
C VAL A 207 18.28 11.31 39.36
N LEU A 208 19.12 10.80 38.46
CA LEU A 208 19.26 11.36 37.12
C LEU A 208 17.94 11.34 36.32
N ILE A 209 17.13 10.27 36.42
CA ILE A 209 15.79 10.21 35.81
C ILE A 209 14.90 11.34 36.34
N SER A 210 14.91 11.61 37.66
CA SER A 210 14.15 12.73 38.25
C SER A 210 14.61 14.09 37.74
N VAL A 211 15.92 14.29 37.56
CA VAL A 211 16.49 15.50 36.93
C VAL A 211 16.00 15.63 35.49
N CYS A 212 16.03 14.55 34.71
CA CYS A 212 15.57 14.55 33.31
C CYS A 212 14.09 14.92 33.19
N GLN A 213 13.23 14.47 34.12
CA GLN A 213 11.82 14.84 34.17
C GLN A 213 11.62 16.33 34.48
N ALA A 214 12.39 16.89 35.42
CA ALA A 214 12.37 18.31 35.72
C ALA A 214 12.82 19.18 34.54
N VAL A 215 13.92 18.79 33.89
CA VAL A 215 14.46 19.47 32.71
C VAL A 215 13.48 19.39 31.54
N ALA A 216 12.85 18.23 31.29
CA ALA A 216 11.82 18.08 30.25
C ALA A 216 10.61 19.01 30.45
N PHE A 217 10.22 19.26 31.69
CA PHE A 217 9.10 20.12 32.03
C PHE A 217 9.43 21.63 31.90
N ALA A 218 10.72 21.99 31.95
CA ALA A 218 11.20 23.31 31.54
C ALA A 218 11.29 23.41 30.00
N HIS A 219 11.78 22.36 29.32
CA HIS A 219 11.82 22.29 27.85
C HIS A 219 10.43 22.45 27.23
N SER A 220 9.38 21.87 27.83
CA SER A 220 7.99 22.04 27.35
C SER A 220 7.43 23.47 27.51
N ARG A 221 8.07 24.31 28.34
CA ARG A 221 7.83 25.76 28.44
C ARG A 221 8.78 26.60 27.56
N GLY A 222 9.62 25.95 26.75
CA GLY A 222 10.63 26.61 25.93
C GLY A 222 11.84 27.12 26.71
N ILE A 223 12.10 26.60 27.90
CA ILE A 223 13.18 27.04 28.81
C ILE A 223 14.31 26.01 28.79
N VAL A 224 15.50 26.40 28.34
CA VAL A 224 16.73 25.56 28.29
C VAL A 224 17.69 26.00 29.41
N HIS A 225 18.22 25.07 30.21
CA HIS A 225 18.96 25.36 31.46
C HIS A 225 20.41 25.84 31.23
N ARG A 226 21.12 25.26 30.26
CA ARG A 226 22.47 25.63 29.79
C ARG A 226 23.67 25.39 30.74
N ASP A 227 23.52 25.40 32.07
CA ASP A 227 24.58 25.00 33.04
C ASP A 227 24.14 23.83 33.93
N LEU A 228 23.78 22.68 33.34
CA LEU A 228 23.48 21.47 34.12
C LEU A 228 24.77 20.75 34.54
N LYS A 229 24.96 20.58 35.85
CA LYS A 229 26.10 19.88 36.47
C LYS A 229 25.70 19.30 37.84
N PRO A 230 26.46 18.34 38.42
CA PRO A 230 26.12 17.72 39.70
C PRO A 230 25.97 18.71 40.87
N ALA A 231 26.75 19.80 40.89
CA ALA A 231 26.65 20.85 41.90
C ALA A 231 25.33 21.64 41.87
N ASN A 232 24.64 21.68 40.73
CA ASN A 232 23.37 22.39 40.53
C ASN A 232 22.16 21.46 40.78
N ILE A 233 22.39 20.26 41.33
CA ILE A 233 21.35 19.28 41.68
C ILE A 233 21.46 18.98 43.18
N MET A 234 20.36 19.16 43.92
CA MET A 234 20.26 18.83 45.34
C MET A 234 19.37 17.60 45.54
N VAL A 235 19.77 16.70 46.44
CA VAL A 235 18.95 15.55 46.85
C VAL A 235 18.68 15.59 48.36
N GLY A 236 17.42 15.60 48.73
CA GLY A 236 16.96 15.58 50.12
C GLY A 236 16.89 14.17 50.71
N ARG A 237 16.68 14.12 52.02
CA ARG A 237 16.77 12.89 52.83
C ARG A 237 15.70 11.85 52.51
N PHE A 238 14.59 12.24 51.89
CA PHE A 238 13.49 11.36 51.51
C PHE A 238 13.47 11.04 50.00
N GLY A 239 14.55 11.38 49.28
CA GLY A 239 14.68 11.13 47.84
C GLY A 239 14.06 12.22 46.96
N GLU A 240 13.69 13.37 47.54
CA GLU A 240 13.34 14.56 46.76
C GLU A 240 14.57 15.09 46.00
N VAL A 241 14.44 15.42 44.71
CA VAL A 241 15.54 15.87 43.84
C VAL A 241 15.17 17.24 43.27
N TYR A 242 16.04 18.24 43.40
CA TYR A 242 15.82 19.60 42.90
C TYR A 242 16.93 20.05 41.95
N VAL A 243 16.54 20.61 40.80
CA VAL A 243 17.43 21.34 39.88
C VAL A 243 17.44 22.83 40.27
N MET A 244 18.64 23.41 40.39
CA MET A 244 18.88 24.76 40.89
C MET A 244 19.74 25.59 39.91
N ASP A 245 19.85 26.89 40.18
CA ASP A 245 20.72 27.85 39.46
C ASP A 245 20.41 28.01 37.96
N TRP A 246 19.18 28.45 37.66
CA TRP A 246 18.67 28.77 36.31
C TRP A 246 19.21 30.09 35.72
N GLY A 247 20.28 30.65 36.28
CA GLY A 247 20.80 32.00 35.97
C GLY A 247 21.42 32.19 34.57
N LEU A 248 21.47 31.13 33.75
CA LEU A 248 21.92 31.16 32.35
C LEU A 248 20.84 30.63 31.36
N ALA A 249 19.61 30.46 31.84
CA ALA A 249 18.55 29.81 31.07
C ALA A 249 18.07 30.64 29.87
N LYS A 250 17.90 30.00 28.70
CA LYS A 250 17.37 30.64 27.47
C LYS A 250 15.88 30.33 27.34
N VAL A 251 15.06 31.37 27.10
CA VAL A 251 13.61 31.26 26.83
C VAL A 251 13.35 31.41 25.33
N LYS A 252 12.72 30.42 24.72
CA LYS A 252 12.44 30.37 23.28
C LYS A 252 11.34 31.37 22.89
N GLY A 253 11.60 32.19 21.87
CA GLY A 253 10.57 33.05 21.25
C GLY A 253 10.42 34.47 21.83
N ARG A 254 11.38 34.94 22.65
CA ARG A 254 11.55 36.38 22.92
C ARG A 254 12.75 36.88 22.11
N ASP A 255 12.58 37.98 21.38
CA ASP A 255 13.69 38.63 20.69
C ASP A 255 14.76 39.11 21.70
N GLU A 256 16.02 38.92 21.34
CA GLU A 256 17.17 39.19 22.21
C GLU A 256 17.44 40.70 22.31
N VAL A 257 16.98 41.34 23.38
CA VAL A 257 17.17 42.80 23.62
C VAL A 257 18.19 43.11 24.73
N ALA A 258 18.58 42.13 25.56
CA ALA A 258 19.55 42.35 26.64
C ALA A 258 20.33 41.10 27.08
N ASP A 259 21.32 40.67 26.29
CA ASP A 259 22.50 39.99 26.82
C ASP A 259 23.74 40.36 25.97
N LEU A 260 24.92 40.40 26.61
CA LEU A 260 26.25 40.78 26.06
C LEU A 260 26.59 42.28 25.89
N ARG A 261 26.74 43.05 26.99
CA ARG A 261 27.63 44.24 27.05
C ARG A 261 28.40 44.43 28.37
N LEU A 262 28.89 43.36 29.00
CA LEU A 262 29.88 43.50 30.09
C LEU A 262 31.22 44.06 29.57
N ARG A 263 31.66 45.16 30.19
CA ARG A 263 32.88 45.92 29.85
C ARG A 263 34.14 45.29 30.44
N GLU A 264 35.30 45.69 29.89
CA GLU A 264 36.62 45.39 30.45
C GLU A 264 36.74 45.80 31.94
N ASN A 265 37.39 44.94 32.72
CA ASN A 265 37.77 45.08 34.15
C ASN A 265 36.72 44.74 35.22
N VAL A 266 36.57 43.44 35.50
CA VAL A 266 36.29 42.95 36.87
C VAL A 266 37.30 41.82 37.17
N GLN A 267 37.93 41.86 38.35
CA GLN A 267 38.89 40.83 38.77
C GLN A 267 38.16 39.54 39.21
N SER A 268 38.74 38.39 38.86
CA SER A 268 38.08 37.08 38.91
C SER A 268 38.17 36.40 40.29
N SER A 269 37.61 37.04 41.34
CA SER A 269 37.47 36.46 42.69
C SER A 269 36.02 36.18 43.11
N ASP A 270 35.03 36.76 42.41
CA ASP A 270 33.73 37.01 43.05
C ASP A 270 32.58 36.07 42.60
N LEU A 271 32.82 35.10 41.71
CA LEU A 271 31.73 34.35 41.04
C LEU A 271 31.35 32.98 41.66
N THR A 272 32.08 32.45 42.65
CA THR A 272 31.66 31.21 43.35
C THR A 272 30.93 31.51 44.66
N VAL A 273 29.90 30.72 44.97
CA VAL A 273 29.12 30.86 46.22
C VAL A 273 29.72 29.97 47.31
N GLN A 274 30.51 30.56 48.20
CA GLN A 274 30.87 29.90 49.46
C GLN A 274 29.68 30.02 50.43
N THR A 275 28.94 28.93 50.57
CA THR A 275 28.12 28.60 51.74
C THR A 275 29.03 28.04 52.86
N GLU A 276 28.50 27.43 53.92
CA GLU A 276 29.30 26.53 54.80
C GLU A 276 29.80 25.24 54.09
N ARG A 277 29.83 25.23 52.75
CA ARG A 277 30.72 24.38 51.96
C ARG A 277 32.17 24.66 52.39
N ARG A 278 32.97 23.60 52.45
CA ARG A 278 34.42 23.65 52.64
C ARG A 278 35.04 24.62 51.62
N PRO A 279 36.02 25.47 51.99
CA PRO A 279 36.62 26.40 51.04
C PRO A 279 37.19 25.64 49.85
N GLU A 280 36.75 26.02 48.66
CA GLU A 280 37.25 25.48 47.39
C GLU A 280 38.72 25.84 47.25
N GLU A 281 39.59 24.84 47.06
CA GLU A 281 41.01 25.08 46.78
C GLU A 281 41.14 25.72 45.38
N GLU A 282 41.84 26.85 45.29
CA GLU A 282 42.14 27.54 44.03
C GLU A 282 42.89 26.60 43.08
N GLY A 283 42.15 26.01 42.13
CA GLY A 283 42.65 24.92 41.27
C GLY A 283 41.60 23.87 40.86
N SER A 284 40.37 23.94 41.40
CA SER A 284 39.25 23.09 40.98
C SER A 284 38.88 23.24 39.50
N SER A 285 38.54 22.14 38.83
CA SER A 285 38.08 22.11 37.43
C SER A 285 36.65 22.60 37.22
N ASP A 286 35.90 22.89 38.29
CA ASP A 286 34.52 23.39 38.24
C ASP A 286 34.42 24.93 38.20
N SER A 287 35.54 25.65 38.17
CA SER A 287 35.54 27.11 38.03
C SER A 287 34.95 27.54 36.66
N PRO A 288 33.98 28.48 36.63
CA PRO A 288 33.38 28.94 35.39
C PRO A 288 34.41 29.63 34.50
N LEU A 289 34.43 29.29 33.21
CA LEU A 289 35.28 29.95 32.22
C LEU A 289 34.55 31.17 31.66
N ILE A 290 35.22 32.32 31.66
CA ILE A 290 34.83 33.52 30.91
C ILE A 290 35.92 33.75 29.85
N THR A 291 35.53 33.82 28.58
CA THR A 291 36.47 34.09 27.47
C THR A 291 36.72 35.60 27.31
N LEU A 292 37.87 35.95 26.73
CA LEU A 292 38.29 37.36 26.53
C LEU A 292 37.32 38.16 25.64
N ASP A 293 36.57 37.48 24.77
CA ASP A 293 35.56 38.07 23.88
C ASP A 293 34.15 38.10 24.51
N GLY A 294 34.00 37.74 25.79
CA GLY A 294 32.78 37.89 26.59
C GLY A 294 31.61 36.95 26.28
N SER A 295 31.72 36.10 25.24
CA SER A 295 30.59 35.33 24.68
C SER A 295 30.32 33.96 25.31
N VAL A 296 31.29 33.38 26.03
CA VAL A 296 31.16 32.03 26.60
C VAL A 296 31.18 32.10 28.14
N VAL A 297 30.13 31.58 28.76
CA VAL A 297 29.95 31.50 30.21
C VAL A 297 29.43 30.11 30.58
N GLY A 298 30.08 29.45 31.54
CA GLY A 298 29.64 28.17 32.11
C GLY A 298 30.80 27.26 32.52
N THR A 299 30.48 26.03 32.89
CA THR A 299 31.45 25.03 33.39
C THR A 299 31.93 24.12 32.23
N PRO A 300 33.17 24.24 31.71
CA PRO A 300 33.57 23.58 30.46
C PRO A 300 33.46 22.05 30.47
N SER A 301 33.54 21.42 31.64
CA SER A 301 33.46 19.97 31.82
C SER A 301 32.07 19.36 31.56
N PHE A 302 31.00 20.16 31.53
CA PHE A 302 29.61 19.70 31.31
C PHE A 302 28.93 20.39 30.11
N MET A 303 29.64 21.31 29.46
CA MET A 303 29.13 22.16 28.38
C MET A 303 29.05 21.39 27.06
N ALA A 304 27.95 21.56 26.32
CA ALA A 304 27.82 20.98 24.99
C ALA A 304 28.75 21.67 23.97
N PRO A 305 29.22 20.97 22.92
CA PRO A 305 30.11 21.54 21.91
C PRO A 305 29.62 22.86 21.29
N GLU A 306 28.32 22.96 20.97
CA GLU A 306 27.70 24.17 20.41
C GLU A 306 27.72 25.36 21.39
N GLN A 307 27.46 25.11 22.69
CA GLN A 307 27.52 26.13 23.73
C GLN A 307 28.95 26.63 23.94
N ALA A 308 29.93 25.72 23.88
CA ALA A 308 31.34 26.05 24.03
C ALA A 308 31.90 26.79 22.81
N ALA A 309 31.29 26.63 21.63
CA ALA A 309 31.60 27.40 20.43
C ALA A 309 30.99 28.82 20.44
N GLY A 310 30.07 29.11 21.37
CA GLY A 310 29.33 30.38 21.42
C GLY A 310 28.19 30.48 20.38
N ASP A 311 27.76 29.36 19.80
CA ASP A 311 26.67 29.32 18.83
C ASP A 311 25.31 29.31 19.55
N LEU A 312 24.77 30.51 19.76
CA LEU A 312 23.51 30.74 20.48
C LEU A 312 22.27 30.33 19.68
N ASP A 313 22.37 30.20 18.36
CA ASP A 313 21.26 29.83 17.47
C ASP A 313 21.09 28.31 17.40
N SER A 314 22.19 27.54 17.48
CA SER A 314 22.13 26.07 17.53
C SER A 314 21.98 25.48 18.94
N THR A 315 22.11 26.30 20.00
CA THR A 315 21.89 25.89 21.39
C THR A 315 20.39 25.66 21.66
N ASP A 316 19.95 24.39 21.71
CA ASP A 316 18.57 23.98 21.99
C ASP A 316 18.46 23.01 23.18
N GLN A 317 17.29 22.38 23.37
CA GLN A 317 17.05 21.40 24.44
C GLN A 317 18.02 20.20 24.46
N ARG A 318 18.70 19.93 23.33
CA ARG A 318 19.69 18.84 23.19
C ARG A 318 21.06 19.21 23.73
N SER A 319 21.32 20.49 23.99
CA SER A 319 22.49 20.92 24.76
C SER A 319 22.36 20.45 26.22
N ASP A 320 21.17 20.61 26.83
CA ASP A 320 20.90 20.06 28.17
C ASP A 320 20.96 18.52 28.18
N VAL A 321 20.54 17.84 27.11
CA VAL A 321 20.70 16.37 26.96
C VAL A 321 22.18 15.96 26.98
N TYR A 322 23.07 16.75 26.36
CA TYR A 322 24.52 16.51 26.42
C TYR A 322 25.03 16.63 27.86
N SER A 323 24.65 17.69 28.59
CA SER A 323 25.04 17.88 29.99
C SER A 323 24.50 16.77 30.91
N LEU A 324 23.27 16.28 30.68
CA LEU A 324 22.72 15.11 31.37
C LEU A 324 23.51 13.82 31.04
N GLY A 325 23.98 13.68 29.80
CA GLY A 325 24.93 12.65 29.39
C GLY A 325 26.28 12.77 30.10
N ALA A 326 26.82 13.98 30.25
CA ALA A 326 28.05 14.24 30.99
C ALA A 326 27.91 13.92 32.49
N ILE A 327 26.73 14.15 33.09
CA ILE A 327 26.43 13.71 34.47
C ILE A 327 26.40 12.17 34.55
N LEU A 328 25.78 11.48 33.58
CA LEU A 328 25.83 10.02 33.50
C LEU A 328 27.26 9.49 33.31
N TYR A 329 28.10 10.20 32.57
CA TYR A 329 29.51 9.88 32.41
C TYR A 329 30.25 9.91 33.76
N VAL A 330 30.01 10.92 34.60
CA VAL A 330 30.55 10.97 35.97
C VAL A 330 30.02 9.80 36.81
N ILE A 331 28.72 9.50 36.76
CA ILE A 331 28.12 8.34 37.47
C ILE A 331 28.78 7.01 37.07
N LEU A 332 29.13 6.83 35.78
CA LEU A 332 29.71 5.59 35.27
C LEU A 332 31.24 5.50 35.43
N THR A 333 31.96 6.62 35.50
CA THR A 333 33.44 6.65 35.48
C THR A 333 34.10 7.22 36.73
N GLY A 334 33.35 7.94 37.57
CA GLY A 334 33.86 8.67 38.72
C GLY A 334 34.64 9.95 38.41
N GLN A 335 34.61 10.43 37.16
CA GLN A 335 35.31 11.66 36.76
C GLN A 335 34.55 12.43 35.66
N PRO A 336 34.68 13.76 35.58
CA PRO A 336 34.16 14.55 34.47
C PRO A 336 34.77 14.13 33.11
N PRO A 337 34.05 14.31 32.00
CA PRO A 337 34.63 14.10 30.67
C PRO A 337 35.77 15.10 30.42
N TYR A 338 36.67 14.76 29.50
CA TYR A 338 37.89 15.51 29.13
C TYR A 338 38.96 15.68 30.23
N LEU A 339 38.66 15.37 31.50
CA LEU A 339 39.57 15.39 32.62
C LEU A 339 40.24 14.01 32.84
N PRO A 340 41.57 13.86 32.70
CA PRO A 340 42.28 12.63 33.01
C PRO A 340 42.43 12.41 34.52
N PRO A 341 42.43 11.14 35.00
CA PRO A 341 42.59 10.83 36.42
C PRO A 341 43.85 11.46 37.01
N GLY A 342 43.71 12.16 38.14
CA GLY A 342 44.83 12.69 38.91
C GLY A 342 45.56 13.89 38.28
N THR A 343 44.95 14.59 37.31
CA THR A 343 45.54 15.80 36.70
C THR A 343 44.70 17.04 36.97
N GLN A 344 45.30 18.10 37.52
CA GLN A 344 44.71 19.44 37.50
C GLN A 344 44.96 20.09 36.14
N ILE A 345 43.89 20.53 35.49
CA ILE A 345 43.91 21.14 34.15
C ILE A 345 43.07 22.41 34.23
N SER A 346 43.58 23.52 33.70
CA SER A 346 42.85 24.79 33.72
C SER A 346 41.55 24.69 32.90
N PRO A 347 40.47 25.40 33.27
CA PRO A 347 39.20 25.38 32.53
C PRO A 347 39.36 25.70 31.03
N ARG A 348 40.30 26.58 30.67
CA ARG A 348 40.65 26.91 29.27
C ARG A 348 41.21 25.72 28.48
N ALA A 349 41.98 24.84 29.14
CA ALA A 349 42.52 23.64 28.50
C ALA A 349 41.50 22.48 28.43
N ILE A 350 40.50 22.46 29.32
CA ILE A 350 39.31 21.59 29.18
C ILE A 350 38.48 22.03 27.97
N TRP A 351 38.21 23.34 27.85
CA TRP A 351 37.51 23.94 26.70
C TRP A 351 38.22 23.64 25.37
N ALA A 352 39.55 23.76 25.31
CA ALA A 352 40.31 23.41 24.10
C ALA A 352 40.13 21.93 23.69
N ARG A 353 40.12 21.01 24.65
CA ARG A 353 39.88 19.58 24.36
C ARG A 353 38.47 19.27 23.89
N LEU A 354 37.46 19.93 24.48
CA LEU A 354 36.07 19.84 24.02
C LEU A 354 35.95 20.27 22.55
N MET A 355 36.67 21.34 22.16
CA MET A 355 36.76 21.81 20.77
C MET A 355 37.53 20.85 19.84
N GLU A 356 38.56 20.15 20.31
CA GLU A 356 39.44 19.33 19.45
C GLU A 356 39.00 17.86 19.31
N GLU A 357 38.59 17.20 20.38
CA GLU A 357 38.39 15.74 20.43
C GLU A 357 37.03 15.34 21.07
N PRO A 358 36.49 14.14 20.78
CA PRO A 358 35.39 13.56 21.54
C PRO A 358 35.86 13.09 22.95
N PRO A 359 34.94 12.91 23.93
CA PRO A 359 35.32 12.41 25.24
C PRO A 359 35.77 10.94 25.14
N LYS A 360 36.63 10.49 26.06
CA LYS A 360 37.08 9.08 26.07
C LYS A 360 35.87 8.14 26.28
N PRO A 361 35.66 7.11 25.47
CA PRO A 361 34.53 6.19 25.63
C PRO A 361 34.49 5.54 27.02
N VAL A 362 33.30 5.35 27.58
CA VAL A 362 33.12 4.89 28.98
C VAL A 362 33.82 3.55 29.22
N HIS A 363 33.76 2.64 28.24
CA HIS A 363 34.39 1.31 28.31
C HIS A 363 35.93 1.35 28.43
N GLN A 364 36.59 2.46 28.07
CA GLN A 364 38.05 2.62 28.21
C GLN A 364 38.44 3.14 29.60
N VAL A 365 37.52 3.80 30.30
CA VAL A 365 37.75 4.37 31.64
C VAL A 365 37.24 3.42 32.72
N ASN A 366 36.01 2.91 32.57
CA ASN A 366 35.44 1.88 33.43
C ASN A 366 34.91 0.70 32.59
N PRO A 367 35.75 -0.32 32.29
CA PRO A 367 35.34 -1.52 31.57
C PRO A 367 34.27 -2.37 32.28
N LYS A 368 33.92 -2.07 33.54
CA LYS A 368 32.89 -2.79 34.31
C LYS A 368 31.51 -2.12 34.26
N ALA A 369 31.40 -0.94 33.64
CA ALA A 369 30.12 -0.27 33.47
C ALA A 369 29.13 -1.13 32.64
N PRO A 370 27.80 -1.08 32.91
CA PRO A 370 26.84 -1.86 32.14
C PRO A 370 26.81 -1.43 30.66
N PRO A 371 26.93 -2.35 29.67
CA PRO A 371 26.94 -2.00 28.25
C PRO A 371 25.73 -1.20 27.80
N GLU A 372 24.54 -1.51 28.34
CA GLU A 372 23.34 -0.72 28.10
C GLU A 372 23.49 0.75 28.53
N LEU A 373 24.05 1.04 29.71
CA LEU A 373 24.26 2.42 30.17
C LEU A 373 25.41 3.12 29.44
N MET A 374 26.45 2.38 29.02
CA MET A 374 27.52 2.94 28.20
C MET A 374 26.96 3.47 26.87
N ALA A 375 26.11 2.69 26.18
CA ALA A 375 25.48 3.13 24.94
C ALA A 375 24.52 4.32 25.13
N VAL A 376 23.77 4.37 26.23
CA VAL A 376 22.89 5.51 26.57
C VAL A 376 23.71 6.78 26.83
N CYS A 377 24.84 6.66 27.54
CA CYS A 377 25.78 7.74 27.80
C CYS A 377 26.44 8.27 26.52
N GLU A 378 27.02 7.36 25.72
CA GLU A 378 27.70 7.71 24.46
C GLU A 378 26.74 8.34 23.45
N LYS A 379 25.47 7.89 23.39
CA LYS A 379 24.45 8.55 22.56
C LYS A 379 24.07 9.94 23.08
N ALA A 380 23.85 10.12 24.38
CA ALA A 380 23.51 11.43 24.94
C ALA A 380 24.63 12.46 24.74
N MET A 381 25.88 12.02 24.79
CA MET A 381 27.09 12.83 24.54
C MET A 381 27.55 12.85 23.07
N GLY A 382 26.67 12.50 22.11
CA GLY A 382 26.98 12.63 20.68
C GLY A 382 27.44 14.04 20.33
N ARG A 383 28.48 14.18 19.50
CA ARG A 383 29.10 15.49 19.23
C ARG A 383 28.13 16.39 18.49
N ASP A 384 27.50 15.87 17.45
CA ASP A 384 26.43 16.56 16.71
C ASP A 384 25.09 16.43 17.45
N ALA A 385 24.38 17.55 17.64
CA ALA A 385 23.07 17.57 18.31
C ALA A 385 21.99 16.73 17.61
N GLY A 386 22.20 16.32 16.35
CA GLY A 386 21.34 15.39 15.61
C GLY A 386 21.49 13.92 16.00
N GLU A 387 22.61 13.53 16.63
CA GLU A 387 22.87 12.14 17.02
C GLU A 387 22.36 11.81 18.44
N ARG A 388 22.08 12.85 19.23
CA ARG A 388 21.64 12.77 20.63
C ARG A 388 20.19 12.27 20.75
N TYR A 389 19.70 12.16 21.98
CA TYR A 389 18.26 12.04 22.20
C TYR A 389 17.58 13.37 21.85
N GLU A 390 16.41 13.30 21.22
CA GLU A 390 15.67 14.49 20.74
C GLU A 390 15.24 15.40 21.91
N ASN A 391 14.95 14.79 23.06
CA ASN A 391 14.55 15.45 24.30
C ASN A 391 15.04 14.64 25.52
N SER A 392 14.94 15.24 26.70
CA SER A 392 15.36 14.66 27.98
C SER A 392 14.47 13.51 28.47
N LEU A 393 13.21 13.38 28.01
CA LEU A 393 12.35 12.23 28.35
C LEU A 393 12.77 10.95 27.63
N ASP A 394 13.17 11.01 26.35
CA ASP A 394 13.65 9.82 25.63
C ASP A 394 14.96 9.27 26.23
N PHE A 395 15.82 10.15 26.75
CA PHE A 395 16.99 9.77 27.54
C PHE A 395 16.57 9.10 28.86
N ALA A 396 15.64 9.71 29.61
CA ALA A 396 15.09 9.14 30.83
C ALA A 396 14.39 7.78 30.61
N GLU A 397 13.72 7.59 29.47
CA GLU A 397 13.03 6.34 29.14
C GLU A 397 14.02 5.18 28.92
N ASP A 398 15.17 5.43 28.30
CA ASP A 398 16.23 4.43 28.16
C ASP A 398 16.93 4.13 29.51
N LEU A 399 17.10 5.12 30.38
CA LEU A 399 17.55 4.89 31.77
C LEU A 399 16.54 4.05 32.56
N GLN A 400 15.24 4.33 32.43
CA GLN A 400 14.18 3.55 33.08
C GLN A 400 14.10 2.12 32.50
N ARG A 401 14.28 1.93 31.18
CA ARG A 401 14.39 0.60 30.56
C ARG A 401 15.53 -0.22 31.16
N PHE A 402 16.67 0.41 31.45
CA PHE A 402 17.78 -0.26 32.12
C PHE A 402 17.39 -0.73 33.53
N LEU A 403 16.79 0.15 34.36
CA LEU A 403 16.33 -0.21 35.70
C LEU A 403 15.27 -1.33 35.69
N ASP A 404 14.38 -1.33 34.70
CA ASP A 404 13.35 -2.35 34.48
C ASP A 404 13.89 -3.69 33.91
N GLY A 405 15.19 -3.79 33.61
CA GLY A 405 15.80 -4.95 32.96
C GLY A 405 15.36 -5.19 31.51
N ARG A 406 14.82 -4.16 30.84
CA ARG A 406 14.42 -4.19 29.43
C ARG A 406 15.66 -3.99 28.52
N VAL A 407 15.46 -4.03 27.21
CA VAL A 407 16.47 -3.61 26.22
C VAL A 407 16.34 -2.10 26.03
N VAL A 408 17.44 -1.35 26.15
CA VAL A 408 17.48 0.10 25.92
C VAL A 408 17.58 0.38 24.41
N ARG A 409 16.93 1.44 23.89
CA ARG A 409 16.91 1.73 22.44
C ARG A 409 18.30 2.02 21.88
N ALA A 410 19.19 2.60 22.69
CA ALA A 410 20.59 2.84 22.31
C ALA A 410 21.43 1.56 22.10
N TYR A 411 21.02 0.39 22.62
CA TYR A 411 21.83 -0.83 22.60
C TYR A 411 21.13 -1.98 21.87
N ARG A 412 21.53 -2.23 20.61
CA ARG A 412 20.97 -3.33 19.80
C ARG A 412 21.42 -4.70 20.33
N THR A 413 20.52 -5.42 20.98
CA THR A 413 20.69 -6.86 21.26
C THR A 413 20.00 -7.73 20.22
N GLY A 414 20.56 -8.91 19.91
CA GLY A 414 19.92 -9.88 19.03
C GLY A 414 18.72 -10.59 19.68
N ALA A 415 17.75 -11.04 18.88
CA ALA A 415 16.47 -11.61 19.33
C ALA A 415 16.56 -12.74 20.38
N LEU A 416 17.64 -13.53 20.37
CA LEU A 416 17.90 -14.58 21.37
C LEU A 416 18.15 -14.01 22.77
N THR A 417 18.80 -12.86 22.88
CA THR A 417 19.05 -12.16 24.14
C THR A 417 17.77 -11.55 24.70
N GLU A 418 16.91 -11.02 23.83
CA GLU A 418 15.60 -10.47 24.19
C GLU A 418 14.66 -11.56 24.71
N LEU A 419 14.60 -12.70 24.01
CA LEU A 419 13.89 -13.90 24.45
C LEU A 419 14.44 -14.39 25.80
N GLY A 420 15.75 -14.40 25.99
CA GLY A 420 16.40 -14.75 27.25
C GLY A 420 16.00 -13.83 28.43
N LYS A 421 15.95 -12.50 28.21
CA LYS A 421 15.46 -11.54 29.22
C LYS A 421 13.96 -11.75 29.51
N TRP A 422 13.14 -12.01 28.48
CA TRP A 422 11.71 -12.28 28.65
C TRP A 422 11.43 -13.58 29.42
N CYS A 423 12.13 -14.67 29.11
CA CYS A 423 11.96 -15.97 29.78
C CYS A 423 12.31 -15.90 31.27
N ARG A 424 13.36 -15.16 31.65
CA ARG A 424 13.72 -14.93 33.06
C ARG A 424 12.65 -14.11 33.81
N ARG A 425 11.99 -13.17 33.13
CA ARG A 425 10.93 -12.33 33.70
C ARG A 425 9.59 -13.08 33.86
N ASN A 426 9.31 -14.05 33.00
CA ASN A 426 8.00 -14.72 32.91
C ASN A 426 8.11 -16.26 32.95
N PRO A 427 8.55 -16.87 34.06
CA PRO A 427 8.83 -18.32 34.12
C PRO A 427 7.59 -19.20 33.86
N VAL A 428 6.41 -18.80 34.35
CA VAL A 428 5.16 -19.57 34.18
C VAL A 428 4.67 -19.55 32.72
N LEU A 429 4.64 -18.37 32.09
CA LEU A 429 4.25 -18.22 30.68
C LEU A 429 5.23 -18.97 29.75
N THR A 430 6.53 -18.95 30.07
CA THR A 430 7.55 -19.71 29.33
C THR A 430 7.24 -21.21 29.32
N LEU A 431 6.84 -21.77 30.47
CA LEU A 431 6.47 -23.19 30.60
C LEU A 431 5.24 -23.56 29.76
N ILE A 432 4.20 -22.70 29.79
CA ILE A 432 2.97 -22.88 29.01
C ILE A 432 3.25 -22.79 27.50
N SER A 433 4.03 -21.80 27.07
CA SER A 433 4.40 -21.63 25.66
C SER A 433 5.22 -22.82 25.14
N ALA A 434 6.16 -23.33 25.93
CA ALA A 434 6.94 -24.51 25.57
C ALA A 434 6.05 -25.77 25.42
N ALA A 435 5.13 -25.99 26.36
CA ALA A 435 4.18 -27.10 26.29
C ALA A 435 3.26 -27.00 25.06
N LEU A 436 2.79 -25.79 24.71
CA LEU A 436 1.95 -25.56 23.53
C LEU A 436 2.71 -25.84 22.22
N VAL A 437 3.97 -25.41 22.11
CA VAL A 437 4.81 -25.70 20.93
C VAL A 437 5.04 -27.20 20.77
N VAL A 438 5.36 -27.93 21.86
CA VAL A 438 5.51 -29.39 21.83
C VAL A 438 4.19 -30.05 21.41
N LEU A 439 3.05 -29.61 21.94
CA LEU A 439 1.73 -30.12 21.56
C LEU A 439 1.47 -29.93 20.05
N VAL A 440 1.67 -28.71 19.52
CA VAL A 440 1.47 -28.40 18.09
C VAL A 440 2.41 -29.23 17.20
N CYS A 441 3.68 -29.37 17.56
CA CYS A 441 4.61 -30.23 16.82
C CYS A 441 4.18 -31.70 16.85
N MET A 442 3.77 -32.23 18.00
CA MET A 442 3.24 -33.59 18.12
C MET A 442 1.97 -33.79 17.29
N SER A 443 1.02 -32.85 17.34
CA SER A 443 -0.20 -32.87 16.51
C SER A 443 0.13 -32.82 15.02
N ALA A 444 1.10 -32.00 14.59
CA ALA A 444 1.53 -31.94 13.19
C ALA A 444 2.22 -33.23 12.73
N ILE A 445 3.03 -33.87 13.58
CA ILE A 445 3.64 -35.17 13.30
C ILE A 445 2.57 -36.27 13.20
N ILE A 446 1.63 -36.32 14.15
CA ILE A 446 0.51 -37.29 14.13
C ILE A 446 -0.36 -37.07 12.89
N PHE A 447 -0.71 -35.83 12.58
CA PHE A 447 -1.48 -35.48 11.39
C PHE A 447 -0.75 -35.89 10.12
N LYS A 448 0.55 -35.62 9.99
CA LYS A 448 1.35 -36.07 8.85
C LYS A 448 1.35 -37.60 8.72
N LEU A 449 1.61 -38.33 9.80
CA LEU A 449 1.63 -39.80 9.79
C LEU A 449 0.25 -40.39 9.46
N GLN A 450 -0.84 -39.76 9.92
CA GLN A 450 -2.20 -40.14 9.55
C GLN A 450 -2.51 -39.80 8.09
N TYR A 451 -2.11 -38.62 7.61
CA TYR A 451 -2.30 -38.17 6.23
C TYR A 451 -1.56 -39.06 5.24
N ASP A 452 -0.26 -39.30 5.44
CA ASP A 452 0.57 -40.17 4.59
C ASP A 452 -0.04 -41.58 4.53
N LYS A 453 -0.48 -42.12 5.67
CA LYS A 453 -1.18 -43.42 5.74
C LYS A 453 -2.56 -43.40 5.06
N LEU A 454 -3.32 -42.30 5.14
CA LEU A 454 -4.62 -42.16 4.47
C LEU A 454 -4.46 -42.13 2.95
N VAL A 455 -3.45 -41.39 2.47
CA VAL A 455 -3.07 -41.28 1.05
C VAL A 455 -2.66 -42.64 0.50
N GLU A 456 -1.79 -43.35 1.21
CA GLU A 456 -1.30 -44.69 0.83
C GLU A 456 -2.43 -45.74 0.84
N THR A 457 -3.33 -45.71 1.84
CA THR A 457 -4.43 -46.68 1.96
C THR A 457 -5.50 -46.50 0.88
N HIS A 458 -5.80 -45.26 0.46
CA HIS A 458 -6.89 -45.00 -0.48
C HIS A 458 -6.44 -45.00 -1.95
N GLY A 459 -5.25 -44.48 -2.29
CA GLY A 459 -4.71 -44.51 -3.66
C GLY A 459 -5.47 -43.70 -4.74
N ILE A 460 -6.65 -43.16 -4.43
CA ILE A 460 -7.53 -42.41 -5.36
C ILE A 460 -6.99 -41.00 -5.67
N ILE A 461 -6.16 -40.43 -4.80
CA ILE A 461 -5.74 -39.01 -4.88
C ILE A 461 -4.89 -38.74 -6.14
N ALA A 462 -3.99 -39.64 -6.52
CA ALA A 462 -3.17 -39.49 -7.72
C ALA A 462 -4.01 -39.50 -9.02
N PRO A 463 -4.88 -40.49 -9.29
CA PRO A 463 -5.73 -40.45 -10.48
C PRO A 463 -6.79 -39.33 -10.43
N LEU A 464 -7.30 -38.96 -9.25
CA LEU A 464 -8.21 -37.81 -9.13
C LEU A 464 -7.52 -36.48 -9.52
N ASN A 465 -6.31 -36.24 -9.03
CA ASN A 465 -5.51 -35.06 -9.41
C ASN A 465 -5.21 -35.02 -10.91
N ALA A 466 -4.89 -36.16 -11.52
CA ALA A 466 -4.71 -36.27 -12.97
C ALA A 466 -6.02 -36.01 -13.74
N THR A 467 -7.16 -36.46 -13.22
CA THR A 467 -8.51 -36.23 -13.79
C THR A 467 -8.90 -34.75 -13.75
N VAL A 468 -8.62 -34.06 -12.65
CA VAL A 468 -8.83 -32.60 -12.52
C VAL A 468 -7.95 -31.85 -13.52
N ARG A 469 -6.64 -32.15 -13.58
CA ARG A 469 -5.72 -31.53 -14.56
C ARG A 469 -6.12 -31.76 -16.01
N HIS A 470 -6.59 -32.98 -16.34
CA HIS A 470 -7.12 -33.30 -17.66
C HIS A 470 -8.33 -32.41 -17.99
N ARG A 471 -9.34 -32.36 -17.11
CA ARG A 471 -10.54 -31.55 -17.30
C ARG A 471 -10.21 -30.06 -17.44
N ASP A 472 -9.28 -29.56 -16.64
CA ASP A 472 -8.90 -28.15 -16.66
C ASP A 472 -8.19 -27.81 -17.99
N LEU A 473 -7.27 -28.65 -18.47
CA LEU A 473 -6.66 -28.50 -19.82
C LEU A 473 -7.69 -28.58 -20.96
N VAL A 474 -8.69 -29.47 -20.87
CA VAL A 474 -9.80 -29.55 -21.84
C VAL A 474 -10.66 -28.29 -21.85
N ASN A 475 -10.82 -27.61 -20.72
CA ASN A 475 -11.52 -26.33 -20.65
C ASN A 475 -10.65 -25.16 -21.16
N GLU A 476 -9.35 -25.18 -20.89
CA GLU A 476 -8.40 -24.19 -21.43
C GLU A 476 -8.24 -24.28 -22.95
N GLU A 477 -8.31 -25.48 -23.54
CA GLU A 477 -8.16 -25.70 -25.00
C GLU A 477 -9.15 -24.89 -25.84
N LYS A 478 -10.35 -24.62 -25.29
CA LYS A 478 -11.39 -23.80 -25.91
C LYS A 478 -11.01 -22.32 -26.01
N ARG A 479 -10.05 -21.87 -25.20
CA ARG A 479 -9.51 -20.48 -25.21
C ARG A 479 -8.31 -20.32 -26.15
N LEU A 480 -7.81 -21.41 -26.73
CA LEU A 480 -6.73 -21.40 -27.74
C LEU A 480 -7.27 -21.09 -29.14
N TRP A 481 -8.16 -20.10 -29.23
CA TRP A 481 -8.73 -19.57 -30.48
C TRP A 481 -8.76 -18.03 -30.38
N PRO A 482 -8.56 -17.31 -31.50
CA PRO A 482 -8.31 -17.80 -32.85
C PRO A 482 -6.89 -18.36 -33.04
N ALA A 483 -6.64 -19.08 -34.14
CA ALA A 483 -5.32 -19.66 -34.42
C ALA A 483 -4.38 -18.66 -35.12
N GLU A 484 -4.06 -17.59 -34.40
CA GLU A 484 -3.24 -16.47 -34.88
C GLU A 484 -1.81 -16.50 -34.33
N PRO A 485 -0.84 -15.81 -34.98
CA PRO A 485 0.56 -15.79 -34.53
C PRO A 485 0.75 -15.40 -33.05
N ALA A 486 -0.11 -14.54 -32.50
CA ALA A 486 -0.08 -14.13 -31.10
C ALA A 486 -0.36 -15.29 -30.11
N MET A 487 -1.19 -16.27 -30.50
CA MET A 487 -1.57 -17.40 -29.65
C MET A 487 -0.54 -18.54 -29.64
N THR A 488 0.51 -18.46 -30.46
CA THR A 488 1.53 -19.53 -30.59
C THR A 488 2.22 -19.85 -29.26
N VAL A 489 2.50 -18.85 -28.43
CA VAL A 489 3.12 -19.02 -27.10
C VAL A 489 2.19 -19.73 -26.12
N GLU A 490 0.90 -19.34 -26.09
CA GLU A 490 -0.09 -20.00 -25.21
C GLU A 490 -0.38 -21.44 -25.65
N MET A 491 -0.52 -21.68 -26.95
CA MET A 491 -0.68 -23.02 -27.50
C MET A 491 0.51 -23.93 -27.15
N GLN A 492 1.75 -23.42 -27.27
CA GLN A 492 2.94 -24.16 -26.90
C GLN A 492 2.99 -24.46 -25.39
N GLY A 493 2.72 -23.47 -24.54
CA GLY A 493 2.67 -23.65 -23.07
C GLY A 493 1.52 -24.55 -22.60
N TRP A 494 0.41 -24.63 -23.33
CA TRP A 494 -0.64 -25.63 -23.12
C TRP A 494 -0.18 -27.02 -23.55
N LEU A 495 0.45 -27.15 -24.73
CA LEU A 495 0.96 -28.42 -25.25
C LEU A 495 1.99 -29.05 -24.32
N ASP A 496 2.90 -28.25 -23.75
CA ASP A 496 3.91 -28.77 -22.83
C ASP A 496 3.30 -29.30 -21.54
N ARG A 497 2.27 -28.64 -20.99
CA ARG A 497 1.49 -29.15 -19.84
C ARG A 497 0.68 -30.39 -20.20
N ALA A 498 0.05 -30.42 -21.37
CA ALA A 498 -0.73 -31.55 -21.86
C ALA A 498 0.14 -32.81 -22.10
N ARG A 499 1.31 -32.63 -22.75
CA ARG A 499 2.31 -33.69 -22.95
C ARG A 499 2.90 -34.17 -21.62
N ALA A 500 3.14 -33.27 -20.66
CA ALA A 500 3.60 -33.64 -19.31
C ALA A 500 2.56 -34.47 -18.54
N LEU A 501 1.26 -34.18 -18.68
CA LEU A 501 0.19 -35.00 -18.12
C LEU A 501 0.11 -36.37 -18.81
N VAL A 502 0.12 -36.41 -20.15
CA VAL A 502 0.12 -37.66 -20.91
C VAL A 502 1.35 -38.53 -20.62
N LYS A 503 2.48 -37.95 -20.21
CA LYS A 503 3.67 -38.69 -19.78
C LYS A 503 3.42 -39.55 -18.53
N THR A 504 2.40 -39.27 -17.71
CA THR A 504 2.04 -40.14 -16.55
C THR A 504 1.14 -41.31 -16.93
N LEU A 505 0.61 -41.36 -18.16
CA LEU A 505 -0.31 -42.41 -18.63
C LEU A 505 0.20 -43.85 -18.41
N PRO A 506 1.49 -44.21 -18.68
CA PRO A 506 1.96 -45.57 -18.42
C PRO A 506 1.83 -45.98 -16.95
N GLY A 507 2.20 -45.11 -16.01
CA GLY A 507 2.07 -45.40 -14.58
C GLY A 507 0.61 -45.50 -14.10
N HIS A 508 -0.32 -44.79 -14.74
CA HIS A 508 -1.76 -44.97 -14.48
C HIS A 508 -2.32 -46.26 -15.11
N ALA A 509 -1.77 -46.72 -16.23
CA ALA A 509 -2.13 -48.00 -16.85
C ALA A 509 -1.61 -49.19 -16.00
N ASP A 510 -0.38 -49.12 -15.52
CA ASP A 510 0.19 -50.13 -14.60
C ASP A 510 -0.63 -50.23 -13.30
N GLU A 511 -1.00 -49.08 -12.72
CA GLU A 511 -1.88 -49.02 -11.54
C GLU A 511 -3.27 -49.59 -11.84
N LEU A 512 -3.87 -49.30 -13.01
CA LEU A 512 -5.14 -49.89 -13.42
C LEU A 512 -5.06 -51.43 -13.47
N SER A 513 -4.04 -51.99 -14.12
CA SER A 513 -3.84 -53.45 -14.17
C SER A 513 -3.65 -54.05 -12.78
N ARG A 514 -3.01 -53.34 -11.85
CA ARG A 514 -2.93 -53.75 -10.44
C ARG A 514 -4.31 -53.75 -9.77
N ARG A 515 -5.14 -52.72 -10.00
CA ARG A 515 -6.51 -52.64 -9.44
C ARG A 515 -7.44 -53.68 -10.03
N GLU A 516 -7.31 -54.03 -11.31
CA GLU A 516 -8.03 -55.15 -11.91
C GLU A 516 -7.65 -56.49 -11.26
N GLY A 517 -6.36 -56.69 -10.95
CA GLY A 517 -5.88 -57.85 -10.18
C GLY A 517 -6.27 -57.85 -8.69
N GLU A 518 -6.57 -56.70 -8.09
CA GLU A 518 -7.16 -56.58 -6.75
C GLU A 518 -8.65 -56.90 -6.76
N LEU A 519 -9.40 -56.30 -7.68
CA LEU A 519 -10.82 -56.54 -7.89
C LEU A 519 -11.08 -58.02 -8.15
N LYS A 520 -10.34 -58.65 -9.08
CA LYS A 520 -10.51 -60.08 -9.39
C LYS A 520 -10.29 -60.98 -8.16
N ARG A 521 -9.31 -60.67 -7.31
CA ARG A 521 -9.08 -61.42 -6.05
C ARG A 521 -10.21 -61.21 -5.03
N ALA A 522 -10.79 -60.01 -4.99
CA ALA A 522 -11.97 -59.75 -4.17
C ALA A 522 -13.22 -60.47 -4.72
N GLU A 523 -13.44 -60.48 -6.04
CA GLU A 523 -14.49 -61.26 -6.71
C GLU A 523 -14.34 -62.76 -6.44
N GLU A 524 -13.12 -63.31 -6.52
CA GLU A 524 -12.83 -64.71 -6.20
C GLU A 524 -13.07 -65.04 -4.71
N PHE A 525 -12.76 -64.12 -3.79
CA PHE A 525 -12.91 -64.33 -2.34
C PHE A 525 -14.35 -64.14 -1.82
N TYR A 526 -15.03 -63.07 -2.26
CA TYR A 526 -16.38 -62.73 -1.82
C TYR A 526 -17.49 -63.32 -2.72
N GLY A 527 -17.22 -63.47 -4.03
CA GLY A 527 -18.19 -63.97 -5.01
C GLY A 527 -18.34 -65.49 -5.06
N ALA A 528 -17.38 -66.26 -4.56
CA ALA A 528 -17.47 -67.72 -4.49
C ALA A 528 -18.49 -68.26 -3.45
N GLY A 529 -19.13 -67.39 -2.66
CA GLY A 529 -19.94 -67.77 -1.51
C GLY A 529 -21.41 -67.33 -1.49
N THR A 530 -21.89 -66.50 -2.42
CA THR A 530 -23.20 -65.82 -2.27
C THR A 530 -24.24 -66.19 -3.33
N GLY A 531 -25.02 -67.23 -3.05
CA GLY A 531 -26.33 -67.40 -3.69
C GLY A 531 -27.33 -66.34 -3.20
N SER A 532 -28.01 -65.68 -4.14
CA SER A 532 -29.20 -64.83 -3.97
C SER A 532 -29.31 -63.92 -2.72
N GLY A 533 -29.06 -62.63 -2.90
CA GLY A 533 -29.79 -61.59 -2.14
C GLY A 533 -29.18 -61.12 -0.81
N ARG A 534 -27.88 -60.83 -0.77
CA ARG A 534 -27.27 -60.07 0.34
C ARG A 534 -26.34 -58.96 -0.16
N GLU A 535 -26.15 -57.96 0.70
CA GLU A 535 -25.38 -56.74 0.41
C GLU A 535 -23.97 -57.05 -0.12
N VAL A 536 -23.54 -56.27 -1.10
CA VAL A 536 -22.18 -56.33 -1.65
C VAL A 536 -21.19 -55.97 -0.53
N ALA A 537 -20.14 -56.77 -0.35
CA ALA A 537 -19.11 -56.51 0.65
C ALA A 537 -18.49 -55.10 0.42
N PRO A 538 -18.38 -54.24 1.44
CA PRO A 538 -17.82 -52.89 1.29
C PRO A 538 -16.43 -52.88 0.65
N GLU A 539 -15.62 -53.92 0.89
CA GLU A 539 -14.30 -54.10 0.30
C GLU A 539 -14.35 -54.34 -1.22
N LEU A 540 -15.37 -55.05 -1.71
CA LEU A 540 -15.58 -55.29 -3.14
C LEU A 540 -16.00 -54.00 -3.84
N LEU A 541 -16.97 -53.27 -3.26
CA LEU A 541 -17.42 -51.98 -3.77
C LEU A 541 -16.27 -50.96 -3.85
N GLN A 542 -15.44 -50.86 -2.80
CA GLN A 542 -14.24 -50.00 -2.82
C GLN A 542 -13.16 -50.46 -3.81
N ALA A 543 -13.12 -51.75 -4.18
CA ALA A 543 -12.21 -52.23 -5.23
C ALA A 543 -12.73 -51.86 -6.62
N GLU A 544 -14.04 -51.99 -6.86
CA GLU A 544 -14.72 -51.55 -8.09
C GLU A 544 -14.54 -50.05 -8.31
N GLU A 545 -14.83 -49.20 -7.31
CA GLU A 545 -14.67 -47.74 -7.38
C GLU A 545 -13.22 -47.34 -7.74
N ARG A 546 -12.22 -47.96 -7.09
CA ARG A 546 -10.80 -47.67 -7.34
C ARG A 546 -10.34 -48.10 -8.74
N ARG A 547 -10.84 -49.24 -9.22
CA ARG A 547 -10.62 -49.72 -10.59
C ARG A 547 -11.28 -48.76 -11.59
N ASP A 548 -12.50 -48.32 -11.33
CA ASP A 548 -13.28 -47.47 -12.24
C ASP A 548 -12.72 -46.06 -12.39
N VAL A 549 -12.30 -45.41 -11.30
CA VAL A 549 -11.60 -44.12 -11.37
C VAL A 549 -10.33 -44.22 -12.23
N SER A 550 -9.55 -45.29 -12.05
CA SER A 550 -8.32 -45.54 -12.82
C SER A 550 -8.62 -45.84 -14.30
N ARG A 551 -9.66 -46.63 -14.56
CA ARG A 551 -10.12 -47.03 -15.91
C ARG A 551 -10.59 -45.83 -16.73
N VAL A 552 -11.41 -44.97 -16.13
CA VAL A 552 -11.89 -43.74 -16.77
C VAL A 552 -10.75 -42.77 -17.05
N LEU A 553 -9.79 -42.61 -16.12
CA LEU A 553 -8.62 -41.76 -16.34
C LEU A 553 -7.75 -42.25 -17.51
N VAL A 554 -7.44 -43.55 -17.56
CA VAL A 554 -6.58 -44.12 -18.61
C VAL A 554 -7.23 -43.99 -19.99
N ALA A 555 -8.54 -44.21 -20.10
CA ALA A 555 -9.29 -43.96 -21.33
C ALA A 555 -9.23 -42.47 -21.73
N ASN A 556 -9.63 -41.57 -20.83
CA ASN A 556 -9.63 -40.12 -21.07
C ASN A 556 -8.26 -39.58 -21.50
N LEU A 557 -7.17 -39.98 -20.83
CA LEU A 557 -5.81 -39.56 -21.21
C LEU A 557 -5.35 -40.18 -22.54
N GLY A 558 -5.84 -41.37 -22.90
CA GLY A 558 -5.59 -42.00 -24.19
C GLY A 558 -6.23 -41.22 -25.34
N ASP A 559 -7.47 -40.80 -25.18
CA ASP A 559 -8.22 -40.04 -26.20
C ASP A 559 -7.76 -38.57 -26.24
N PHE A 560 -7.48 -37.96 -25.08
CA PHE A 560 -6.87 -36.63 -24.97
C PHE A 560 -5.56 -36.52 -25.76
N LYS A 561 -4.72 -37.56 -25.72
CA LYS A 561 -3.47 -37.65 -26.49
C LYS A 561 -3.72 -37.72 -28.00
N LYS A 562 -4.70 -38.51 -28.45
CA LYS A 562 -4.97 -38.74 -29.88
C LYS A 562 -5.64 -37.54 -30.53
N ASP A 563 -6.64 -36.99 -29.85
CA ASP A 563 -7.59 -36.08 -30.49
C ASP A 563 -7.29 -34.62 -30.14
N ILE A 564 -7.18 -34.30 -28.85
CA ILE A 564 -7.11 -32.90 -28.39
C ILE A 564 -5.71 -32.33 -28.59
N ILE A 565 -4.67 -33.06 -28.17
CA ILE A 565 -3.28 -32.64 -28.38
C ILE A 565 -2.98 -32.47 -29.88
N ALA A 566 -3.34 -33.44 -30.72
CA ALA A 566 -3.12 -33.36 -32.18
C ALA A 566 -3.82 -32.16 -32.83
N ARG A 567 -5.06 -31.81 -32.41
CA ARG A 567 -5.75 -30.60 -32.89
C ARG A 567 -5.10 -29.30 -32.44
N VAL A 568 -4.52 -29.24 -31.23
CA VAL A 568 -3.76 -28.06 -30.78
C VAL A 568 -2.42 -27.96 -31.52
N GLU A 569 -1.73 -29.07 -31.78
CA GLU A 569 -0.50 -29.10 -32.60
C GLU A 569 -0.76 -28.61 -34.03
N SER A 570 -1.85 -29.06 -34.66
CA SER A 570 -2.28 -28.57 -35.98
C SER A 570 -2.58 -27.06 -35.98
N ARG A 571 -3.30 -26.56 -34.97
CA ARG A 571 -3.56 -25.12 -34.79
C ARG A 571 -2.28 -24.32 -34.57
N LEU A 572 -1.33 -24.80 -33.77
CA LEU A 572 -0.04 -24.13 -33.56
C LEU A 572 0.76 -24.02 -34.86
N ASN A 573 0.82 -25.10 -35.65
CA ASN A 573 1.48 -25.10 -36.96
C ASN A 573 0.81 -24.13 -37.95
N PHE A 574 -0.52 -24.03 -37.91
CA PHE A 574 -1.26 -23.02 -38.68
C PHE A 574 -0.94 -21.60 -38.20
N ALA A 575 -1.09 -21.33 -36.90
CA ALA A 575 -0.83 -20.03 -36.29
C ALA A 575 0.60 -19.51 -36.54
N GLY A 576 1.60 -20.40 -36.52
CA GLY A 576 2.99 -20.05 -36.83
C GLY A 576 3.26 -19.80 -38.33
N SER A 577 2.42 -20.29 -39.24
CA SER A 577 2.61 -20.17 -40.70
C SER A 577 1.62 -19.24 -41.40
N VAL A 578 0.49 -18.90 -40.78
CA VAL A 578 -0.62 -18.20 -41.43
C VAL A 578 -0.21 -16.85 -42.01
N HIS A 579 0.58 -16.04 -41.29
CA HIS A 579 1.06 -14.74 -41.80
C HIS A 579 1.92 -14.90 -43.07
N GLN A 580 2.82 -15.88 -43.10
CA GLN A 580 3.62 -16.17 -44.29
C GLN A 580 2.74 -16.65 -45.46
N ARG A 581 1.80 -17.55 -45.18
CA ARG A 581 0.94 -18.16 -46.20
C ARG A 581 -0.11 -17.21 -46.78
N SER A 582 -0.63 -16.28 -45.97
CA SER A 582 -1.68 -15.32 -46.38
C SER A 582 -1.13 -13.95 -46.79
N ILE A 583 0.00 -13.47 -46.26
CA ILE A 583 0.46 -12.09 -46.49
C ILE A 583 1.90 -12.03 -47.02
N SER A 584 2.88 -12.58 -46.29
CA SER A 584 4.29 -12.23 -46.51
C SER A 584 5.12 -13.20 -47.36
N SER A 585 4.53 -14.28 -47.89
CA SER A 585 5.16 -15.05 -48.99
C SER A 585 5.15 -14.23 -50.28
N LYS A 586 6.09 -14.52 -51.18
CA LYS A 586 6.25 -13.78 -52.45
C LYS A 586 4.99 -13.85 -53.30
N GLU A 587 4.34 -15.01 -53.32
CA GLU A 587 3.13 -15.31 -54.07
C GLU A 587 1.92 -14.59 -53.46
N ALA A 588 1.77 -14.62 -52.14
CA ALA A 588 0.68 -13.93 -51.45
C ALA A 588 0.82 -12.40 -51.54
N ALA A 589 2.01 -11.85 -51.31
CA ALA A 589 2.27 -10.42 -51.42
C ALA A 589 2.00 -9.90 -52.84
N LYS A 590 2.37 -10.68 -53.87
CA LYS A 590 2.03 -10.38 -55.27
C LYS A 590 0.51 -10.37 -55.46
N SER A 591 -0.18 -11.42 -55.02
CA SER A 591 -1.64 -11.54 -55.19
C SER A 591 -2.41 -10.42 -54.48
N TRP A 592 -2.00 -10.03 -53.27
CA TRP A 592 -2.55 -8.87 -52.57
C TRP A 592 -2.27 -7.55 -53.30
N THR A 593 -1.09 -7.38 -53.89
CA THR A 593 -0.79 -6.17 -54.69
C THR A 593 -1.74 -6.05 -55.89
N GLU A 594 -1.97 -7.16 -56.60
CA GLU A 594 -2.90 -7.21 -57.74
C GLU A 594 -4.37 -7.01 -57.30
N ALA A 595 -4.78 -7.63 -56.19
CA ALA A 595 -6.12 -7.48 -55.62
C ALA A 595 -6.41 -6.04 -55.19
N ILE A 596 -5.54 -5.44 -54.38
CA ILE A 596 -5.72 -4.08 -53.84
C ILE A 596 -5.75 -3.06 -54.97
N ALA A 597 -4.87 -3.18 -55.97
CA ALA A 597 -4.87 -2.29 -57.13
C ALA A 597 -6.16 -2.41 -57.96
N SER A 598 -6.71 -3.62 -58.14
CA SER A 598 -7.94 -3.85 -58.90
C SER A 598 -9.22 -3.49 -58.13
N ILE A 599 -9.21 -3.59 -56.81
CA ILE A 599 -10.38 -3.34 -55.94
C ILE A 599 -10.48 -1.85 -55.57
N GLY A 600 -9.33 -1.18 -55.43
CA GLY A 600 -9.23 0.25 -55.13
C GLY A 600 -9.47 1.18 -56.32
N ASP A 601 -9.84 0.66 -57.50
CA ASP A 601 -10.20 1.49 -58.66
C ASP A 601 -11.49 2.29 -58.37
N ALA A 602 -11.39 3.62 -58.45
CA ALA A 602 -12.49 4.56 -58.23
C ALA A 602 -13.56 4.53 -59.35
N GLY A 603 -13.25 3.95 -60.51
CA GLY A 603 -14.23 3.59 -61.55
C GLY A 603 -14.68 2.12 -61.50
N GLY A 604 -14.14 1.34 -60.55
CA GLY A 604 -14.34 -0.10 -60.46
C GLY A 604 -15.67 -0.53 -59.82
N LYS A 605 -15.96 -1.83 -59.87
CA LYS A 605 -17.20 -2.43 -59.35
C LYS A 605 -17.43 -2.18 -57.85
N TYR A 606 -16.36 -1.94 -57.09
CA TYR A 606 -16.36 -1.74 -55.64
C TYR A 606 -16.44 -0.27 -55.23
N ALA A 607 -16.48 0.66 -56.19
CA ALA A 607 -16.44 2.09 -55.90
C ALA A 607 -17.79 2.59 -55.37
N ALA A 608 -17.75 3.33 -54.25
CA ALA A 608 -18.91 3.99 -53.66
C ALA A 608 -18.69 5.50 -53.66
N GLY A 609 -19.64 6.27 -54.22
CA GLY A 609 -19.55 7.73 -54.26
C GLY A 609 -18.36 8.30 -55.06
N GLY A 610 -17.76 7.51 -55.97
CA GLY A 610 -16.57 7.90 -56.73
C GLY A 610 -15.23 7.68 -56.00
N GLN A 611 -15.23 6.92 -54.90
CA GLN A 611 -14.03 6.44 -54.23
C GLN A 611 -13.97 4.91 -54.33
N GLY A 612 -12.81 4.35 -54.68
CA GLY A 612 -12.57 2.92 -54.68
C GLY A 612 -12.47 2.34 -53.27
N LEU A 613 -12.65 1.03 -53.13
CA LEU A 613 -12.59 0.38 -51.82
C LEU A 613 -11.14 0.24 -51.34
N ALA A 614 -10.81 0.90 -50.23
CA ALA A 614 -9.56 0.69 -49.52
C ALA A 614 -9.59 -0.70 -48.84
N LEU A 615 -8.83 -1.65 -49.36
CA LEU A 615 -8.68 -3.00 -48.82
C LEU A 615 -7.24 -3.21 -48.33
N GLU A 616 -7.08 -3.75 -47.12
CA GLU A 616 -5.80 -4.17 -46.57
C GLU A 616 -5.67 -5.71 -46.61
N PRO A 617 -4.46 -6.28 -46.62
CA PRO A 617 -4.26 -7.72 -46.54
C PRO A 617 -4.90 -8.33 -45.28
N GLN A 618 -5.83 -9.27 -45.48
CA GLN A 618 -6.57 -9.91 -44.41
C GLN A 618 -5.87 -11.21 -43.99
N LEU A 619 -5.51 -11.33 -42.71
CA LEU A 619 -4.83 -12.51 -42.18
C LEU A 619 -5.69 -13.78 -42.37
N GLY A 620 -5.09 -14.84 -42.89
CA GLY A 620 -5.80 -16.11 -43.15
C GLY A 620 -6.56 -16.18 -44.48
N LEU A 621 -6.76 -15.06 -45.18
CA LEU A 621 -7.25 -15.02 -46.56
C LEU A 621 -6.10 -14.90 -47.56
N LEU A 622 -6.23 -15.58 -48.70
CA LEU A 622 -5.32 -15.49 -49.83
C LEU A 622 -6.13 -15.12 -51.09
N PRO A 623 -5.88 -13.99 -51.77
CA PRO A 623 -6.56 -13.67 -53.02
C PRO A 623 -6.15 -14.70 -54.09
N ILE A 624 -7.12 -15.21 -54.85
CA ILE A 624 -6.93 -16.23 -55.90
C ILE A 624 -7.35 -15.71 -57.30
N GLY A 625 -7.36 -14.39 -57.46
CA GLY A 625 -7.74 -13.70 -58.70
C GLY A 625 -9.24 -13.42 -58.83
N PRO A 626 -9.64 -12.63 -59.83
CA PRO A 626 -11.03 -12.45 -60.18
C PRO A 626 -11.60 -13.69 -60.87
N ASN A 627 -12.87 -13.99 -60.62
CA ASN A 627 -13.65 -14.95 -61.38
C ASN A 627 -13.74 -14.48 -62.87
N PRO A 628 -13.42 -15.31 -63.88
CA PRO A 628 -13.48 -14.90 -65.29
C PRO A 628 -14.86 -14.47 -65.79
N ASN A 629 -15.93 -15.07 -65.26
CA ASN A 629 -17.31 -14.86 -65.69
C ASN A 629 -17.93 -13.61 -65.05
N THR A 630 -17.72 -13.42 -63.73
CA THR A 630 -18.32 -12.29 -62.99
C THR A 630 -17.38 -11.11 -62.85
N GLY A 631 -16.07 -11.34 -62.96
CA GLY A 631 -15.01 -10.37 -62.68
C GLY A 631 -15.05 -9.80 -61.26
N LEU A 632 -15.54 -10.56 -60.28
CA LEU A 632 -15.45 -10.27 -58.85
C LEU A 632 -14.27 -11.04 -58.26
N TRP A 633 -13.59 -10.46 -57.25
CA TRP A 633 -12.42 -11.07 -56.64
C TRP A 633 -12.77 -12.21 -55.69
N GLU A 634 -12.05 -13.33 -55.84
CA GLU A 634 -12.19 -14.54 -55.04
C GLU A 634 -10.98 -14.70 -54.08
N PHE A 635 -11.23 -15.20 -52.87
CA PHE A 635 -10.26 -15.31 -51.78
C PHE A 635 -10.38 -16.67 -51.09
N LEU A 636 -9.29 -17.42 -51.01
CA LEU A 636 -9.22 -18.70 -50.31
C LEU A 636 -8.98 -18.50 -48.80
N HIS A 637 -9.82 -19.10 -47.97
CA HIS A 637 -9.68 -19.13 -46.53
C HIS A 637 -8.81 -20.33 -46.09
N LEU A 638 -7.57 -20.02 -45.69
CA LEU A 638 -6.51 -21.01 -45.52
C LEU A 638 -6.72 -21.96 -44.33
N GLN A 639 -7.55 -21.61 -43.35
CA GLN A 639 -7.76 -22.42 -42.14
C GLN A 639 -8.77 -23.56 -42.35
N THR A 640 -9.66 -23.42 -43.32
CA THR A 640 -10.75 -24.38 -43.61
C THR A 640 -10.35 -25.49 -44.57
N GLY A 641 -9.19 -25.38 -45.20
CA GLY A 641 -8.62 -26.36 -46.11
C GLY A 641 -7.13 -26.56 -45.84
N ASP A 642 -6.46 -27.31 -46.71
CA ASP A 642 -5.03 -27.55 -46.58
C ASP A 642 -4.21 -26.37 -47.16
N GLY A 643 -4.89 -25.37 -47.73
CA GLY A 643 -4.34 -24.15 -48.31
C GLY A 643 -3.67 -24.36 -49.67
N ILE A 644 -4.10 -25.40 -50.39
CA ILE A 644 -3.87 -25.57 -51.83
C ILE A 644 -4.86 -24.64 -52.54
N VAL A 645 -4.38 -23.88 -53.53
CA VAL A 645 -5.24 -23.03 -54.36
C VAL A 645 -5.96 -23.92 -55.39
N PRO A 646 -7.30 -23.95 -55.43
CA PRO A 646 -8.03 -24.76 -56.40
C PRO A 646 -7.79 -24.27 -57.83
N GLY A 647 -7.69 -25.22 -58.77
CA GLY A 647 -7.60 -24.92 -60.20
C GLY A 647 -8.93 -24.39 -60.76
N ARG A 648 -8.90 -23.85 -61.99
CA ARG A 648 -10.10 -23.49 -62.76
C ARG A 648 -10.36 -24.49 -63.88
N GLY A 649 -11.63 -24.79 -64.13
CA GLY A 649 -12.10 -25.56 -65.28
C GLY A 649 -12.09 -24.74 -66.58
N GLU A 650 -12.47 -25.39 -67.69
CA GLU A 650 -12.64 -24.72 -69.00
C GLU A 650 -13.78 -23.68 -69.00
N ASP A 651 -14.71 -23.79 -68.05
CA ASP A 651 -15.80 -22.85 -67.77
C ASP A 651 -15.37 -21.64 -66.91
N GLY A 652 -14.10 -21.58 -66.47
CA GLY A 652 -13.57 -20.54 -65.60
C GLY A 652 -13.90 -20.70 -64.11
N GLU A 653 -14.69 -21.71 -63.75
CA GLU A 653 -15.12 -21.96 -62.37
C GLU A 653 -14.12 -22.83 -61.61
N LEU A 654 -14.15 -22.77 -60.27
CA LEU A 654 -13.18 -23.46 -59.43
C LEU A 654 -13.48 -24.96 -59.32
N VAL A 655 -12.46 -25.79 -59.53
CA VAL A 655 -12.51 -27.24 -59.31
C VAL A 655 -12.26 -27.50 -57.82
N LEU A 656 -13.28 -27.99 -57.11
CA LEU A 656 -13.21 -28.22 -55.66
C LEU A 656 -12.86 -29.67 -55.31
N GLU A 657 -11.92 -29.84 -54.39
CA GLU A 657 -11.52 -31.12 -53.78
C GLU A 657 -11.85 -31.11 -52.27
N GLU A 658 -11.82 -32.27 -51.59
CA GLU A 658 -12.06 -32.37 -50.12
C GLU A 658 -11.03 -31.57 -49.27
N ASN A 659 -9.86 -31.29 -49.84
CA ASN A 659 -8.80 -30.47 -49.24
C ASN A 659 -9.03 -28.95 -49.39
N THR A 660 -9.99 -28.54 -50.23
CA THR A 660 -10.17 -27.14 -50.62
C THR A 660 -10.82 -26.35 -49.49
N GLY A 661 -10.25 -25.20 -49.15
CA GLY A 661 -10.80 -24.30 -48.14
C GLY A 661 -12.08 -23.59 -48.61
N LEU A 662 -12.75 -22.87 -47.71
CA LEU A 662 -13.81 -21.96 -48.13
C LEU A 662 -13.25 -20.92 -49.10
N VAL A 663 -14.01 -20.62 -50.14
CA VAL A 663 -13.72 -19.52 -51.06
C VAL A 663 -14.72 -18.42 -50.79
N PHE A 664 -14.24 -17.21 -50.53
CA PHE A 664 -15.05 -16.01 -50.39
C PHE A 664 -15.03 -15.20 -51.68
N VAL A 665 -16.17 -14.67 -52.08
CA VAL A 665 -16.28 -13.63 -53.12
C VAL A 665 -16.41 -12.29 -52.39
N LEU A 666 -15.63 -11.28 -52.80
CA LEU A 666 -15.88 -9.91 -52.37
C LEU A 666 -17.02 -9.34 -53.23
N LEU A 667 -18.16 -9.08 -52.59
CA LEU A 667 -19.34 -8.48 -53.22
C LEU A 667 -19.29 -6.95 -53.11
N PRO A 668 -19.78 -6.20 -54.12
CA PRO A 668 -19.68 -4.74 -54.16
C PRO A 668 -20.67 -4.01 -53.24
N GLY A 669 -21.70 -4.69 -52.73
CA GLY A 669 -22.74 -4.05 -51.91
C GLY A 669 -23.59 -3.04 -52.71
N GLY A 670 -24.05 -2.00 -52.03
CA GLY A 670 -24.94 -0.96 -52.54
C GLY A 670 -26.37 -1.05 -52.00
N ARG A 671 -27.25 -0.21 -52.56
CA ARG A 671 -28.64 -0.07 -52.14
C ARG A 671 -29.55 -1.07 -52.83
N PHE A 672 -30.30 -1.83 -52.05
CA PHE A 672 -31.35 -2.71 -52.54
C PHE A 672 -32.58 -2.69 -51.62
N TYR A 673 -33.62 -3.44 -51.99
CA TYR A 673 -34.80 -3.65 -51.14
C TYR A 673 -34.76 -5.10 -50.63
N MET A 674 -34.73 -5.25 -49.31
CA MET A 674 -34.83 -6.53 -48.60
C MET A 674 -36.28 -6.80 -48.19
N GLY A 675 -36.63 -8.07 -48.01
CA GLY A 675 -37.99 -8.54 -47.74
C GLY A 675 -38.83 -8.73 -49.02
N SER A 676 -39.93 -9.46 -48.87
CA SER A 676 -40.95 -9.71 -49.89
C SER A 676 -42.22 -8.88 -49.63
N SER A 677 -43.23 -9.01 -50.48
CA SER A 677 -44.59 -8.51 -50.23
C SER A 677 -45.62 -9.36 -50.98
N SER A 678 -46.82 -9.46 -50.42
CA SER A 678 -47.91 -10.25 -51.03
C SER A 678 -48.23 -9.79 -52.47
N PRO A 679 -48.65 -10.71 -53.38
CA PRO A 679 -48.84 -10.41 -54.80
C PRO A 679 -49.82 -9.27 -55.09
N GLU A 680 -50.80 -9.09 -54.23
CA GLU A 680 -51.87 -8.09 -54.36
C GLU A 680 -51.40 -6.68 -53.96
N ALA A 681 -50.36 -6.56 -53.13
CA ALA A 681 -49.80 -5.30 -52.62
C ALA A 681 -48.45 -4.92 -53.26
N ALA A 682 -47.81 -5.84 -53.98
CA ALA A 682 -46.43 -5.71 -54.41
C ALA A 682 -46.19 -4.63 -55.47
N LEU A 683 -45.52 -3.54 -55.06
CA LEU A 683 -44.82 -2.64 -55.99
C LEU A 683 -43.38 -3.11 -56.29
N ARG A 684 -42.80 -3.99 -55.45
CA ARG A 684 -41.44 -4.56 -55.55
C ARG A 684 -41.39 -5.90 -54.79
N ASN A 685 -40.54 -6.83 -55.22
CA ASN A 685 -40.30 -8.14 -54.57
C ASN A 685 -41.60 -8.92 -54.23
N PRO A 686 -42.44 -9.31 -55.20
CA PRO A 686 -43.64 -10.11 -54.94
C PRO A 686 -43.28 -11.52 -54.45
N ASP A 687 -43.98 -12.03 -53.43
CA ASP A 687 -43.93 -13.45 -53.03
C ASP A 687 -45.11 -14.22 -53.64
N PRO A 688 -44.91 -15.18 -54.57
CA PRO A 688 -46.01 -15.91 -55.19
C PRO A 688 -46.78 -16.84 -54.23
N ASP A 689 -46.19 -17.23 -53.10
CA ASP A 689 -46.80 -18.09 -52.08
C ASP A 689 -47.26 -17.29 -50.84
N GLY A 690 -47.09 -15.95 -50.86
CA GLY A 690 -47.39 -15.02 -49.77
C GLY A 690 -48.83 -15.09 -49.26
N GLY A 691 -48.98 -15.49 -48.00
CA GLY A 691 -50.27 -15.77 -47.37
C GLY A 691 -51.01 -14.56 -46.79
N MET A 692 -52.20 -14.81 -46.23
CA MET A 692 -53.05 -13.77 -45.61
C MET A 692 -52.44 -13.06 -44.38
N ASP A 693 -51.34 -13.60 -43.83
CA ASP A 693 -50.62 -13.05 -42.67
C ASP A 693 -49.55 -12.02 -43.09
N GLU A 694 -49.13 -11.94 -44.36
CA GLU A 694 -48.21 -10.90 -44.87
C GLU A 694 -48.89 -9.51 -45.08
N ARG A 695 -49.96 -9.25 -44.34
CA ARG A 695 -50.72 -7.98 -44.40
C ARG A 695 -50.38 -7.02 -43.26
N ASP A 696 -49.54 -7.45 -42.32
CA ASP A 696 -49.00 -6.58 -41.28
C ASP A 696 -48.00 -5.56 -41.84
N GLU A 697 -47.94 -4.37 -41.24
CA GLU A 697 -47.10 -3.28 -41.77
C GLU A 697 -45.59 -3.56 -41.69
N ASP A 698 -45.18 -4.52 -40.86
CA ASP A 698 -43.80 -4.96 -40.66
C ASP A 698 -43.27 -5.85 -41.82
N SER A 699 -44.16 -6.43 -42.65
CA SER A 699 -43.80 -7.27 -43.81
C SER A 699 -43.51 -6.47 -45.10
N ARG A 700 -43.20 -5.17 -45.01
CA ARG A 700 -42.98 -4.32 -46.19
C ARG A 700 -41.50 -4.31 -46.61
N PRO A 701 -41.17 -4.36 -47.93
CA PRO A 701 -39.78 -4.32 -48.39
C PRO A 701 -39.01 -3.06 -47.91
N VAL A 702 -37.96 -3.28 -47.13
CA VAL A 702 -37.15 -2.22 -46.51
C VAL A 702 -35.95 -1.88 -47.40
N LYS A 703 -35.59 -0.60 -47.48
CA LYS A 703 -34.34 -0.18 -48.13
C LYS A 703 -33.14 -0.52 -47.25
N ALA A 704 -32.26 -1.38 -47.73
CA ALA A 704 -30.95 -1.63 -47.12
C ALA A 704 -29.84 -0.98 -47.97
N ASP A 705 -28.80 -0.49 -47.30
CA ASP A 705 -27.57 0.01 -47.93
C ASP A 705 -26.40 -0.81 -47.37
N LEU A 706 -25.73 -1.58 -48.21
CA LEU A 706 -24.65 -2.48 -47.79
C LEU A 706 -23.28 -1.94 -48.27
N ALA A 707 -22.31 -1.83 -47.37
CA ALA A 707 -20.92 -1.71 -47.77
C ALA A 707 -20.45 -3.00 -48.47
N PRO A 708 -19.38 -2.97 -49.30
CA PRO A 708 -18.76 -4.17 -49.84
C PRO A 708 -18.42 -5.19 -48.74
N PHE A 709 -18.65 -6.48 -49.01
CA PHE A 709 -18.47 -7.54 -48.00
C PHE A 709 -18.06 -8.88 -48.61
N PHE A 710 -17.34 -9.69 -47.83
CA PHE A 710 -17.03 -11.07 -48.18
C PHE A 710 -18.24 -11.97 -47.95
N MET A 711 -18.60 -12.75 -48.97
CA MET A 711 -19.63 -13.78 -48.90
C MET A 711 -19.02 -15.13 -49.30
N SER A 712 -19.36 -16.21 -48.60
CA SER A 712 -18.87 -17.55 -49.00
C SER A 712 -19.48 -17.93 -50.35
N LYS A 713 -18.65 -18.36 -51.30
CA LYS A 713 -19.05 -18.77 -52.66
C LYS A 713 -19.90 -20.03 -52.66
N TYR A 714 -19.70 -20.86 -51.65
CA TYR A 714 -20.27 -22.18 -51.48
C TYR A 714 -20.75 -22.39 -50.03
N GLU A 715 -21.64 -23.36 -49.81
CA GLU A 715 -21.93 -23.89 -48.47
C GLU A 715 -20.67 -24.52 -47.85
N MET A 716 -20.65 -24.69 -46.51
CA MET A 716 -19.56 -25.39 -45.85
C MET A 716 -19.70 -26.90 -46.01
N ALA A 717 -18.64 -27.55 -46.49
CA ALA A 717 -18.59 -29.00 -46.68
C ALA A 717 -18.23 -29.76 -45.38
N GLN A 718 -18.63 -31.02 -45.31
CA GLN A 718 -18.35 -31.92 -44.18
C GLN A 718 -16.85 -32.06 -43.88
N ALA A 719 -16.01 -32.15 -44.90
CA ALA A 719 -14.56 -32.20 -44.74
C ALA A 719 -13.99 -30.91 -44.10
N GLN A 720 -14.50 -29.74 -44.51
CA GLN A 720 -14.10 -28.44 -43.96
C GLN A 720 -14.52 -28.31 -42.49
N TRP A 721 -15.77 -28.64 -42.16
CA TRP A 721 -16.26 -28.65 -40.77
C TRP A 721 -15.46 -29.62 -39.88
N THR A 722 -15.20 -30.83 -40.38
CA THR A 722 -14.43 -31.86 -39.66
C THR A 722 -12.99 -31.43 -39.42
N ARG A 723 -12.36 -30.72 -40.37
CA ARG A 723 -11.00 -30.16 -40.22
C ARG A 723 -10.92 -29.13 -39.07
N ILE A 724 -11.96 -28.31 -38.88
CA ILE A 724 -12.02 -27.31 -37.80
C ILE A 724 -12.33 -27.97 -36.44
N THR A 725 -13.34 -28.84 -36.39
CA THR A 725 -13.93 -29.33 -35.13
C THR A 725 -13.41 -30.68 -34.67
N GLY A 726 -12.84 -31.47 -35.57
CA GLY A 726 -12.45 -32.87 -35.35
C GLY A 726 -13.60 -33.88 -35.44
N ALA A 727 -14.83 -33.46 -35.74
CA ALA A 727 -16.01 -34.34 -35.80
C ALA A 727 -16.92 -34.01 -36.99
N ASN A 728 -17.55 -35.03 -37.58
CA ASN A 728 -18.60 -34.84 -38.57
C ASN A 728 -19.98 -35.07 -37.92
N PRO A 729 -20.80 -34.02 -37.70
CA PRO A 729 -22.13 -34.15 -37.10
C PRO A 729 -23.16 -34.77 -38.06
N SER A 730 -22.89 -34.73 -39.37
CA SER A 730 -23.85 -35.06 -40.42
C SER A 730 -24.26 -36.53 -40.38
N ARG A 731 -25.56 -36.78 -40.53
CA ARG A 731 -26.16 -38.10 -40.70
C ARG A 731 -25.87 -38.68 -42.08
N TYR A 732 -25.82 -37.83 -43.10
CA TYR A 732 -25.68 -38.23 -44.51
C TYR A 732 -24.22 -38.10 -44.97
N GLN A 733 -23.43 -39.15 -44.72
CA GLN A 733 -21.98 -39.20 -44.98
C GLN A 733 -21.60 -40.03 -46.24
N PHE A 734 -22.58 -40.51 -47.00
CA PHE A 734 -22.38 -41.43 -48.12
C PHE A 734 -23.12 -40.95 -49.35
N TYR A 735 -22.41 -40.94 -50.49
CA TYR A 735 -22.97 -40.65 -51.81
C TYR A 735 -23.60 -41.93 -52.41
N PRO A 736 -24.53 -41.87 -53.39
CA PRO A 736 -24.99 -43.07 -54.09
C PRO A 736 -23.79 -43.89 -54.61
N LEU A 737 -23.84 -45.22 -54.41
CA LEU A 737 -22.72 -46.20 -54.52
C LEU A 737 -21.87 -46.41 -53.25
N GLY A 738 -22.10 -45.68 -52.15
CA GLY A 738 -21.55 -46.03 -50.83
C GLY A 738 -20.12 -45.56 -50.54
N HIS A 739 -19.55 -44.74 -51.42
CA HIS A 739 -18.32 -44.02 -51.12
C HIS A 739 -18.61 -42.82 -50.20
N ARG A 740 -17.66 -42.50 -49.32
CA ARG A 740 -17.65 -41.23 -48.58
C ARG A 740 -17.30 -40.11 -49.56
N GLU A 741 -17.99 -38.99 -49.44
CA GLU A 741 -17.76 -37.77 -50.22
C GLU A 741 -17.72 -36.60 -49.23
N GLY A 742 -16.51 -36.12 -48.93
CA GLY A 742 -16.26 -35.06 -47.97
C GLY A 742 -16.77 -33.70 -48.42
N ARG A 743 -17.11 -33.51 -49.71
CA ARG A 743 -17.70 -32.29 -50.25
C ARG A 743 -19.22 -32.19 -50.05
N LEU A 744 -19.91 -33.19 -49.49
CA LEU A 744 -21.31 -33.02 -49.10
C LEU A 744 -21.46 -31.86 -48.11
N PRO A 745 -22.58 -31.12 -48.10
CA PRO A 745 -22.82 -30.05 -47.12
C PRO A 745 -22.87 -30.60 -45.70
N VAL A 746 -22.43 -29.80 -44.73
CA VAL A 746 -22.53 -30.16 -43.31
C VAL A 746 -23.95 -29.92 -42.79
N GLU A 747 -24.51 -30.91 -42.09
CA GLU A 747 -25.83 -30.81 -41.44
C GLU A 747 -25.81 -31.42 -40.02
N LYS A 748 -26.94 -31.37 -39.30
CA LYS A 748 -27.04 -31.57 -37.83
C LYS A 748 -26.20 -30.59 -36.99
N VAL A 749 -25.91 -29.41 -37.52
CA VAL A 749 -25.26 -28.31 -36.78
C VAL A 749 -26.35 -27.41 -36.16
N THR A 750 -26.27 -27.11 -34.86
CA THR A 750 -27.18 -26.09 -34.27
C THR A 750 -26.69 -24.68 -34.58
N TRP A 751 -27.57 -23.69 -34.53
CA TRP A 751 -27.20 -22.29 -34.72
C TRP A 751 -26.08 -21.83 -33.77
N LEU A 752 -26.09 -22.31 -32.52
CA LEU A 752 -25.06 -21.99 -31.53
C LEU A 752 -23.72 -22.65 -31.88
N ASP A 753 -23.72 -23.92 -32.29
CA ASP A 753 -22.50 -24.60 -32.74
C ASP A 753 -21.89 -23.89 -33.95
N ALA A 754 -22.72 -23.52 -34.93
CA ALA A 754 -22.28 -22.77 -36.11
C ALA A 754 -21.64 -21.43 -35.70
N GLN A 755 -22.29 -20.63 -34.85
CA GLN A 755 -21.72 -19.36 -34.40
C GLN A 755 -20.40 -19.54 -33.63
N MET A 756 -20.32 -20.51 -32.71
CA MET A 756 -19.10 -20.76 -31.95
C MET A 756 -17.94 -21.20 -32.84
N VAL A 757 -18.19 -22.15 -33.76
CA VAL A 757 -17.16 -22.66 -34.68
C VAL A 757 -16.70 -21.58 -35.66
N LEU A 758 -17.61 -20.79 -36.22
CA LEU A 758 -17.25 -19.68 -37.11
C LEU A 758 -16.45 -18.59 -36.39
N THR A 759 -16.87 -18.20 -35.18
CA THR A 759 -16.16 -17.17 -34.38
C THR A 759 -14.72 -17.60 -34.08
N ASN A 760 -14.50 -18.87 -33.75
CA ASN A 760 -13.17 -19.44 -33.51
C ASN A 760 -12.22 -19.32 -34.71
N ILE A 761 -12.74 -19.29 -35.94
CA ILE A 761 -11.97 -19.16 -37.19
C ILE A 761 -12.10 -17.77 -37.83
N GLY A 762 -12.51 -16.74 -37.07
CA GLY A 762 -12.60 -15.35 -37.55
C GLY A 762 -13.75 -15.09 -38.53
N LEU A 763 -14.72 -15.99 -38.61
CA LEU A 763 -15.89 -15.89 -39.51
C LEU A 763 -17.18 -15.62 -38.72
N ARG A 764 -18.22 -15.20 -39.45
CA ARG A 764 -19.59 -15.10 -38.93
C ARG A 764 -20.59 -15.50 -39.99
N LEU A 765 -21.82 -15.81 -39.57
CA LEU A 765 -22.96 -15.88 -40.48
C LEU A 765 -23.22 -14.49 -41.11
N PRO A 766 -23.71 -14.42 -42.36
CA PRO A 766 -24.17 -13.17 -42.96
C PRO A 766 -25.36 -12.61 -42.15
N THR A 767 -25.57 -11.30 -42.20
CA THR A 767 -26.87 -10.74 -41.79
C THR A 767 -27.93 -11.11 -42.83
N GLU A 768 -29.20 -11.05 -42.46
CA GLU A 768 -30.32 -11.30 -43.39
C GLU A 768 -30.23 -10.43 -44.66
N ALA A 769 -29.94 -9.14 -44.51
CA ALA A 769 -29.72 -8.24 -45.64
C ALA A 769 -28.52 -8.66 -46.52
N GLN A 770 -27.41 -9.11 -45.92
CA GLN A 770 -26.25 -9.64 -46.68
C GLN A 770 -26.59 -10.94 -47.41
N TRP A 771 -27.34 -11.84 -46.76
CA TRP A 771 -27.80 -13.09 -47.36
C TRP A 771 -28.75 -12.81 -48.54
N GLU A 772 -29.79 -12.01 -48.34
CA GLU A 772 -30.78 -11.74 -49.38
C GLU A 772 -30.17 -10.99 -50.58
N TYR A 773 -29.31 -9.99 -50.36
CA TYR A 773 -28.55 -9.34 -51.43
C TYR A 773 -27.73 -10.36 -52.23
N SER A 774 -27.02 -11.26 -51.52
CA SER A 774 -26.19 -12.30 -52.11
C SER A 774 -27.02 -13.28 -52.93
N CYS A 775 -28.16 -13.72 -52.40
CA CYS A 775 -29.09 -14.64 -53.04
C CYS A 775 -29.70 -14.03 -54.31
N ARG A 776 -30.25 -12.81 -54.22
CA ARG A 776 -30.93 -12.14 -55.35
C ARG A 776 -30.02 -11.88 -56.55
N GLY A 777 -28.71 -11.73 -56.36
CA GLY A 777 -27.77 -11.54 -57.47
C GLY A 777 -28.05 -10.33 -58.35
N GLY A 778 -28.70 -9.28 -57.79
CA GLY A 778 -29.15 -8.10 -58.54
C GLY A 778 -30.54 -8.20 -59.19
N THR A 779 -31.27 -9.31 -59.02
CA THR A 779 -32.65 -9.46 -59.53
C THR A 779 -33.71 -8.96 -58.52
N ALA A 780 -34.92 -8.71 -59.02
CA ALA A 780 -36.11 -8.36 -58.22
C ALA A 780 -37.25 -9.40 -58.37
N THR A 781 -36.92 -10.57 -58.91
CA THR A 781 -37.83 -11.72 -59.06
C THR A 781 -37.91 -12.55 -57.75
N PRO A 782 -38.95 -13.39 -57.58
CA PRO A 782 -39.06 -14.33 -56.47
C PRO A 782 -37.82 -15.21 -56.27
N TRP A 783 -37.29 -15.77 -57.36
CA TRP A 783 -36.01 -16.49 -57.40
C TRP A 783 -35.00 -15.72 -58.26
N PHE A 784 -33.69 -15.83 -57.99
CA PHE A 784 -32.70 -15.12 -58.82
C PHE A 784 -32.64 -15.63 -60.26
N THR A 785 -33.15 -16.84 -60.48
CA THR A 785 -33.25 -17.51 -61.77
C THR A 785 -34.43 -17.02 -62.62
N GLY A 786 -35.47 -16.45 -62.00
CA GLY A 786 -36.67 -16.00 -62.70
C GLY A 786 -37.93 -15.94 -61.83
N ALA A 787 -39.07 -15.72 -62.48
CA ALA A 787 -40.37 -15.54 -61.83
C ALA A 787 -41.23 -16.81 -61.70
N GLY A 788 -40.74 -17.95 -62.21
CA GLY A 788 -41.45 -19.23 -62.17
C GLY A 788 -40.59 -20.34 -61.56
N PRO A 789 -41.17 -21.33 -60.86
CA PRO A 789 -40.43 -22.42 -60.22
C PRO A 789 -39.50 -23.19 -61.18
N ASP A 790 -39.90 -23.40 -62.43
CA ASP A 790 -39.09 -24.08 -63.47
C ASP A 790 -37.72 -23.43 -63.71
N SER A 791 -37.56 -22.14 -63.38
CA SER A 791 -36.28 -21.45 -63.52
C SER A 791 -35.19 -21.99 -62.57
N LEU A 792 -35.57 -22.68 -61.49
CA LEU A 792 -34.65 -23.29 -60.53
C LEU A 792 -33.91 -24.54 -61.08
N ALA A 793 -34.34 -25.07 -62.22
CA ALA A 793 -33.74 -26.25 -62.84
C ALA A 793 -32.25 -26.04 -63.14
N GLY A 794 -31.39 -26.85 -62.49
CA GLY A 794 -29.93 -26.71 -62.59
C GLY A 794 -29.32 -25.58 -61.74
N PHE A 795 -30.09 -24.99 -60.80
CA PHE A 795 -29.62 -23.99 -59.84
C PHE A 795 -29.94 -24.35 -58.37
N ALA A 796 -30.94 -25.20 -58.13
CA ALA A 796 -31.34 -25.69 -56.80
C ALA A 796 -31.47 -27.22 -56.78
N ASN A 797 -31.25 -27.83 -55.62
CA ASN A 797 -31.50 -29.26 -55.37
C ASN A 797 -33.01 -29.48 -55.24
N LEU A 798 -33.64 -30.04 -56.27
CA LEU A 798 -35.11 -30.14 -56.36
C LEU A 798 -35.54 -31.60 -56.15
N ALA A 799 -36.44 -31.84 -55.20
CA ALA A 799 -36.94 -33.19 -54.91
C ALA A 799 -37.69 -33.80 -56.12
N ASP A 800 -37.03 -34.74 -56.81
CA ASP A 800 -37.32 -35.10 -58.19
C ASP A 800 -37.80 -36.57 -58.39
N LEU A 801 -37.65 -37.06 -59.62
CA LEU A 801 -37.91 -38.44 -60.01
C LEU A 801 -36.89 -39.46 -59.44
N THR A 802 -35.71 -39.02 -59.01
CA THR A 802 -34.66 -39.86 -58.39
C THR A 802 -35.09 -40.31 -57.00
N ALA A 803 -35.62 -39.40 -56.18
CA ALA A 803 -36.24 -39.75 -54.90
C ALA A 803 -37.45 -40.68 -55.09
N LYS A 804 -38.28 -40.40 -56.10
CA LYS A 804 -39.43 -41.26 -56.47
C LYS A 804 -39.00 -42.68 -56.84
N ALA A 805 -37.99 -42.82 -57.71
CA ALA A 805 -37.45 -44.10 -58.16
C ALA A 805 -36.81 -44.89 -57.02
N ALA A 806 -36.28 -44.20 -56.02
CA ALA A 806 -35.70 -44.78 -54.82
C ALA A 806 -36.72 -45.10 -53.69
N GLY A 807 -38.03 -44.92 -53.97
CA GLY A 807 -39.14 -45.36 -53.11
C GLY A 807 -39.64 -44.34 -52.09
N ASP A 808 -39.17 -43.09 -52.16
CA ASP A 808 -39.59 -42.02 -51.24
C ASP A 808 -41.02 -41.54 -51.54
N LYS A 809 -41.75 -41.09 -50.51
CA LYS A 809 -43.22 -40.84 -50.54
C LYS A 809 -43.62 -39.48 -49.96
N TRP A 810 -43.00 -38.39 -50.43
CA TRP A 810 -43.31 -37.03 -49.96
C TRP A 810 -44.25 -36.31 -50.93
N ASP A 811 -45.10 -35.41 -50.43
CA ASP A 811 -46.16 -34.73 -51.21
C ASP A 811 -45.64 -33.77 -52.30
N SER A 812 -44.33 -33.47 -52.29
CA SER A 812 -43.64 -32.68 -53.32
C SER A 812 -43.13 -33.52 -54.50
N ILE A 813 -43.02 -34.85 -54.35
CA ILE A 813 -42.36 -35.72 -55.33
C ILE A 813 -43.16 -35.80 -56.63
N GLY A 814 -42.63 -35.18 -57.69
CA GLY A 814 -43.24 -35.09 -59.01
C GLY A 814 -43.92 -33.76 -59.32
N LYS A 815 -43.92 -32.77 -58.42
CA LYS A 815 -44.30 -31.38 -58.76
C LYS A 815 -43.37 -30.75 -59.81
N TRP A 816 -42.13 -31.26 -59.91
CA TRP A 816 -41.04 -30.72 -60.74
C TRP A 816 -40.84 -31.46 -62.08
N GLY A 817 -41.71 -32.42 -62.43
CA GLY A 817 -41.74 -33.06 -63.75
C GLY A 817 -40.42 -33.73 -64.16
N GLU A 818 -39.91 -33.35 -65.33
CA GLU A 818 -38.67 -33.88 -65.93
C GLU A 818 -37.40 -33.15 -65.47
N ASN A 819 -37.50 -32.12 -64.61
CA ASN A 819 -36.39 -31.29 -64.13
C ASN A 819 -35.56 -32.00 -63.03
N SER A 820 -35.18 -33.25 -63.29
CA SER A 820 -34.41 -34.13 -62.41
C SER A 820 -32.93 -33.76 -62.41
N ASP A 821 -32.37 -33.44 -61.25
CA ASP A 821 -30.93 -33.16 -61.07
C ASP A 821 -30.08 -34.44 -60.89
N GLY A 822 -30.74 -35.55 -60.57
CA GLY A 822 -30.11 -36.87 -60.37
C GLY A 822 -29.52 -37.08 -58.97
N GLU A 823 -29.88 -36.25 -58.00
CA GLU A 823 -29.44 -36.35 -56.60
C GLU A 823 -30.63 -36.71 -55.69
N ARG A 824 -30.44 -37.66 -54.77
CA ARG A 824 -31.55 -38.16 -53.94
C ARG A 824 -31.85 -37.29 -52.70
N LEU A 825 -30.81 -36.66 -52.12
CA LEU A 825 -30.87 -36.02 -50.80
C LEU A 825 -29.98 -34.78 -50.70
N HIS A 826 -28.69 -34.93 -50.99
CA HIS A 826 -27.69 -33.86 -51.00
C HIS A 826 -26.78 -34.06 -52.21
N ALA A 827 -26.42 -32.97 -52.89
CA ALA A 827 -25.35 -32.96 -53.86
C ALA A 827 -24.00 -32.65 -53.19
N PRO A 828 -22.86 -33.01 -53.79
CA PRO A 828 -21.57 -32.44 -53.45
C PRO A 828 -21.57 -30.92 -53.66
N VAL A 829 -20.98 -30.18 -52.73
CA VAL A 829 -20.85 -28.73 -52.81
C VAL A 829 -19.95 -28.34 -53.99
N GLY A 830 -20.48 -27.48 -54.86
CA GLY A 830 -19.77 -26.81 -55.95
C GLY A 830 -20.05 -27.41 -57.33
N PRO A 831 -19.27 -27.04 -58.35
CA PRO A 831 -19.34 -27.69 -59.66
C PRO A 831 -19.10 -29.20 -59.55
N ILE A 832 -19.89 -29.99 -60.27
CA ILE A 832 -19.72 -31.45 -60.34
C ILE A 832 -19.17 -31.82 -61.72
N PRO A 833 -17.89 -32.21 -61.84
CA PRO A 833 -17.28 -32.55 -63.13
C PRO A 833 -18.07 -33.62 -63.88
N GLY A 834 -18.37 -33.37 -65.16
CA GLY A 834 -19.08 -34.31 -66.03
C GLY A 834 -20.59 -34.44 -65.82
N LYS A 835 -21.19 -33.76 -64.83
CA LYS A 835 -22.66 -33.64 -64.72
C LYS A 835 -23.14 -32.30 -65.30
N PRO A 836 -24.03 -32.27 -66.31
CA PRO A 836 -24.61 -31.03 -66.83
C PRO A 836 -25.58 -30.32 -65.86
N TYR A 837 -25.87 -30.96 -64.72
CA TYR A 837 -26.78 -30.50 -63.66
C TYR A 837 -26.08 -30.16 -62.33
N GLY A 838 -24.73 -30.09 -62.30
CA GLY A 838 -24.07 -29.43 -61.16
C GLY A 838 -24.57 -27.99 -61.06
N PHE A 839 -25.05 -27.59 -59.88
CA PHE A 839 -25.79 -26.33 -59.73
C PHE A 839 -24.98 -25.14 -60.22
N ARG A 840 -25.61 -24.25 -60.98
CA ARG A 840 -24.95 -23.10 -61.59
C ARG A 840 -24.90 -21.91 -60.62
N PRO A 841 -23.90 -21.03 -60.74
CA PRO A 841 -23.84 -19.83 -59.93
C PRO A 841 -24.90 -18.80 -60.32
N ASN A 842 -25.23 -17.91 -59.40
CA ASN A 842 -25.92 -16.66 -59.72
C ASN A 842 -24.96 -15.62 -60.36
N ALA A 843 -25.47 -14.41 -60.66
CA ALA A 843 -24.68 -13.34 -61.29
C ALA A 843 -23.46 -12.86 -60.48
N PHE A 844 -23.37 -13.18 -59.18
CA PHE A 844 -22.21 -12.91 -58.33
C PHE A 844 -21.23 -14.09 -58.22
N GLY A 845 -21.52 -15.24 -58.83
CA GLY A 845 -20.67 -16.42 -58.78
C GLY A 845 -21.00 -17.36 -57.61
N LEU A 846 -22.09 -17.12 -56.88
CA LEU A 846 -22.45 -17.87 -55.67
C LEU A 846 -23.36 -19.06 -55.99
N TYR A 847 -23.16 -20.18 -55.29
CA TYR A 847 -23.84 -21.46 -55.52
C TYR A 847 -24.74 -21.86 -54.33
N HIS A 848 -25.70 -22.77 -54.56
CA HIS A 848 -26.56 -23.40 -53.52
C HIS A 848 -27.44 -22.42 -52.72
N LEU A 849 -27.75 -21.25 -53.26
CA LEU A 849 -28.49 -20.17 -52.57
C LEU A 849 -29.94 -20.54 -52.20
N HIS A 850 -30.46 -21.62 -52.80
CA HIS A 850 -31.78 -22.21 -52.51
C HIS A 850 -31.70 -23.47 -51.64
N GLY A 851 -30.52 -23.76 -51.06
CA GLY A 851 -30.25 -24.91 -50.21
C GLY A 851 -29.86 -26.17 -50.98
N ASN A 852 -28.89 -26.91 -50.42
CA ASN A 852 -28.53 -28.27 -50.84
C ASN A 852 -28.83 -29.32 -49.74
N VAL A 853 -29.19 -28.86 -48.54
CA VAL A 853 -29.53 -29.69 -47.39
C VAL A 853 -31.02 -30.08 -47.46
N TRP A 854 -31.31 -31.37 -47.38
CA TRP A 854 -32.66 -31.87 -47.16
C TRP A 854 -33.20 -31.42 -45.79
N GLU A 855 -34.13 -30.48 -45.82
CA GLU A 855 -34.97 -30.09 -44.69
C GLU A 855 -36.23 -30.98 -44.65
N ARG A 856 -36.75 -31.25 -43.45
CA ARG A 856 -37.71 -32.34 -43.18
C ARG A 856 -39.00 -31.87 -42.52
#